data_AF-A0A0E0C8G5-F1
#
_entry.id   AF-A0A0E0C8G5-F1
#
_cell.length_a   1.000
_cell.length_b   1.000
_cell.length_c   1.000
_cell.angle_alpha   90.00
_cell.angle_beta   90.00
_cell.angle_gamma   90.00
#
_symmetry.space_group_name_H-M   'P 1'
#
loop_
_entity.id
_entity.type
_entity.pdbx_description
1 polymer ?
#
loop_
_entity_poly.entity_id
_entity_poly.type
_entity_poly.pdbx_seq_one_letter_code
_entity_poly.pdbx_strand_id
1 'polypeptide(L)'
;MERRNDGCDGGGKIKIGVCVMEKKVWCSPMEQILERLRAFGEFEIIIFGDKIILEDPIESWPLCDCLIAFYSAGYPLEKAEKYAALRRPFLVNELDPQYLLHDRSKVYEHLKLFGVPVPTYAVVRREYPNQELKYFVEQDDFIEIHGKRFCKPFVEKPIDGDDHNIMIYYPSSAGGGMKELFRKVGNRSSEFYPDVRKVRRDGSYIYEEFMPTGGTDVKVYTVGPGYAHAEARKSPVVDGVVMRNSDGKEVRYPVLLTPTEKQIARNICQAFGQAVCGFDLLRCDLGEARSYVCDVNGWSFVKSSHKYYDDAACILRKMFLDDKAPHISSTIPANLPWKVSEPVQPFDAVRNRERGTVGISRQSEELRCVIAVIRHGDRTPKQKVKLKVTEEKLLKLMLKYNGGKTHAEAKLKSALQLQDLLDATRILVPRARSGRESDSDAEIEHAEKLRQVRAVLEELKPSNWVHIPKSNSNGEEEYPIEALMVLKYGGVLTHAGRKQAEELGRYFRNNMYPSEGPGLLRLHSTYRHDLKIYSSDEGRVQMSAAAFAKGLLDLEGELTPILVSLVSKDSSMLDGLQDGSIEIDEAKARLHNIILSSKIANGETMEFPWMVDGAGVPPNAANLLTNLAQLTKEITAQVKLLSDNEDEEAVTDSDSPSYPYDQAKALGKTAIDMDRIASGLPCGSESFLLMFARWKKLERDLYNERKNILDRYDLLHNSHLKLNGLSDLFRVSQSLADGVIPNEYGINAKQKLKIGSKIARRLLGKILIDLHNTRREVAASGGESNACHDPTIVPSSKRKDRGYYGDVKNEGFDRPNSNKKSIDLDDSHKETKYCLDPKYANVMEPERRVRTRLYFTSESHIHSLMNVLRYCNFDESMDGEESLVCKNALDNLFKTRELDYMSYIVLRMFENTEVSLEDPKRFRIEMTYSRGADISSLQSEHGKDSLLPDDHTMKIMEPERLQEVGSYLTLDKFDKMVRPFAMPAEDFPPAAPSQSLAVRFCKDNGLQGARLQDKSDMVSGMPKRKTKKLQE
;
A
#
# COMPACT_ATOMS: atom_id res chain seq x y z
N MET A 1 36.02 -1.61 44.50
CA MET A 1 35.31 -1.28 45.76
C MET A 1 36.10 -0.19 46.45
N GLU A 2 35.63 1.04 46.32
CA GLU A 2 35.73 2.11 47.31
C GLU A 2 34.60 3.07 46.93
N ARG A 3 33.48 2.97 47.67
CA ARG A 3 32.29 3.79 47.48
C ARG A 3 32.58 5.15 48.11
N ARG A 4 32.60 6.20 47.29
CA ARG A 4 32.29 7.55 47.78
C ARG A 4 30.78 7.66 47.90
N ASN A 5 30.30 7.66 49.14
CA ASN A 5 29.00 8.21 49.51
C ASN A 5 29.11 9.72 49.34
N ASP A 6 28.52 10.26 48.27
CA ASP A 6 28.07 11.64 48.25
C ASP A 6 26.54 11.65 48.32
N GLY A 7 26.05 12.54 49.17
CA GLY A 7 24.70 12.60 49.70
C GLY A 7 23.61 12.74 48.66
N CYS A 8 22.49 12.13 49.00
CA CYS A 8 21.19 12.25 48.36
C CYS A 8 20.63 13.65 48.69
N ASP A 9 20.85 14.62 47.81
CA ASP A 9 19.98 15.80 47.66
C ASP A 9 20.20 16.46 46.28
N GLY A 10 19.19 16.43 45.40
CA GLY A 10 19.18 17.09 44.08
C GLY A 10 19.54 16.22 42.86
N GLY A 11 18.62 15.38 42.38
CA GLY A 11 18.79 14.68 41.09
C GLY A 11 18.78 15.67 39.92
N GLY A 12 19.96 16.07 39.43
CA GLY A 12 20.12 17.00 38.30
C GLY A 12 19.61 16.41 36.98
N LYS A 13 19.19 17.27 36.05
CA LYS A 13 18.80 16.89 34.69
C LYS A 13 20.00 16.35 33.90
N ILE A 14 19.77 15.39 33.01
CA ILE A 14 20.81 14.86 32.10
C ILE A 14 21.14 15.95 31.06
N LYS A 15 22.41 16.31 30.95
CA LYS A 15 22.87 17.37 30.04
C LYS A 15 23.18 16.81 28.65
N ILE A 16 22.47 17.28 27.65
CA ILE A 16 22.71 16.97 26.24
C ILE A 16 23.46 18.14 25.59
N GLY A 17 24.73 17.94 25.26
CA GLY A 17 25.54 18.86 24.48
C GLY A 17 25.24 18.73 22.99
N VAL A 18 24.90 19.83 22.34
CA VAL A 18 24.73 19.93 20.88
C VAL A 18 25.92 20.71 20.33
N CYS A 19 26.93 19.96 19.88
CA CYS A 19 28.22 20.48 19.42
C CYS A 19 28.31 20.38 17.90
N VAL A 20 27.64 21.29 17.19
CA VAL A 20 27.60 21.37 15.73
C VAL A 20 27.54 22.83 15.30
N MET A 21 27.91 23.12 14.05
CA MET A 21 27.82 24.49 13.51
C MET A 21 26.39 25.05 13.68
N GLU A 22 26.24 26.32 14.05
CA GLU A 22 24.96 26.94 14.41
C GLU A 22 23.90 26.80 13.31
N LYS A 23 24.30 26.88 12.04
CA LYS A 23 23.42 26.64 10.89
C LYS A 23 22.72 25.27 10.93
N LYS A 24 23.32 24.27 11.58
CA LYS A 24 22.76 22.93 11.77
C LYS A 24 21.89 22.83 13.02
N VAL A 25 22.13 23.66 14.03
CA VAL A 25 21.31 23.74 15.24
C VAL A 25 19.93 24.32 14.91
N TRP A 26 19.91 25.46 14.21
CA TRP A 26 18.69 26.22 13.90
C TRP A 26 17.97 25.76 12.62
N CYS A 27 18.20 24.50 12.22
CA CYS A 27 17.44 23.92 11.13
C CYS A 27 16.14 23.31 11.67
N SER A 28 15.03 23.53 10.97
CA SER A 28 13.70 23.09 11.41
C SER A 28 13.63 21.64 11.94
N PRO A 29 14.26 20.63 11.31
CA PRO A 29 14.26 19.26 11.86
C PRO A 29 14.95 19.15 13.24
N MET A 30 16.08 19.82 13.44
CA MET A 30 16.82 19.77 14.70
C MET A 30 16.03 20.46 15.81
N GLU A 31 15.50 21.66 15.55
CA GLU A 31 14.68 22.40 16.53
C GLU A 31 13.48 21.57 16.99
N GLN A 32 12.76 20.96 16.05
CA GLN A 32 11.59 20.12 16.35
C GLN A 32 11.93 18.92 17.24
N ILE A 33 13.10 18.29 17.05
CA ILE A 33 13.55 17.15 17.87
C ILE A 33 14.04 17.62 19.25
N LEU A 34 14.83 18.70 19.31
CA LEU A 34 15.34 19.24 20.57
C LEU A 34 14.21 19.79 21.45
N GLU A 35 13.20 20.44 20.88
CA GLU A 35 12.02 20.91 21.62
C GLU A 35 11.26 19.75 22.27
N ARG A 36 11.07 18.65 21.54
CA ARG A 36 10.46 17.42 22.07
C ARG A 36 11.30 16.80 23.19
N LEU A 37 12.62 16.74 23.02
CA LEU A 37 13.52 16.28 24.08
C LEU A 37 13.42 17.15 25.34
N ARG A 38 13.35 18.48 25.21
CA ARG A 38 13.12 19.39 26.36
C ARG A 38 11.78 19.14 27.03
N ALA A 39 10.73 18.90 26.23
CA ALA A 39 9.37 18.75 26.72
C ALA A 39 9.14 17.51 27.60
N PHE A 40 10.01 16.49 27.55
CA PHE A 40 9.95 15.37 28.50
C PHE A 40 10.39 15.76 29.92
N GLY A 41 11.20 16.81 30.07
CA GLY A 41 11.56 17.38 31.37
C GLY A 41 12.82 16.81 32.03
N GLU A 42 13.32 15.64 31.61
CA GLU A 42 14.52 15.00 32.20
C GLU A 42 15.83 15.58 31.67
N PHE A 43 15.79 16.29 30.54
CA PHE A 43 16.98 16.75 29.82
C PHE A 43 17.19 18.27 29.92
N GLU A 44 18.46 18.66 30.04
CA GLU A 44 18.94 20.04 29.85
C GLU A 44 19.74 20.08 28.53
N ILE A 45 19.30 20.88 27.56
CA ILE A 45 19.96 20.97 26.25
C ILE A 45 20.91 22.17 26.21
N ILE A 46 22.19 21.91 25.99
CA ILE A 46 23.27 22.90 25.95
C ILE A 46 23.80 22.99 24.53
N ILE A 47 23.63 24.14 23.89
CA ILE A 47 24.13 24.40 22.52
C ILE A 47 25.54 24.98 22.61
N PHE A 48 26.49 24.39 21.90
CA PHE A 48 27.85 24.92 21.82
C PHE A 48 27.85 25.89 20.63
N GLY A 49 27.99 27.19 20.90
CA GLY A 49 28.00 28.21 19.84
C GLY A 49 29.24 28.12 18.94
N ASP A 50 29.18 28.69 17.74
CA ASP A 50 30.27 28.61 16.76
C ASP A 50 31.59 29.16 17.30
N LYS A 51 31.53 30.24 18.10
CA LYS A 51 32.70 30.80 18.78
C LYS A 51 33.41 29.78 19.69
N ILE A 52 32.64 29.05 20.49
CA ILE A 52 33.18 28.03 21.41
C ILE A 52 33.83 26.91 20.61
N ILE A 53 33.12 26.40 19.60
CA ILE A 53 33.57 25.27 18.77
C ILE A 53 34.86 25.64 18.01
N LEU A 54 34.92 26.83 17.41
CA LEU A 54 36.02 27.22 16.55
C LEU A 54 37.21 27.79 17.34
N GLU A 55 36.97 28.72 18.25
CA GLU A 55 38.02 29.55 18.87
C GLU A 55 38.47 29.00 20.22
N ASP A 56 37.54 28.60 21.08
CA ASP A 56 37.85 28.29 22.49
C ASP A 56 38.56 26.92 22.65
N PRO A 57 39.45 26.77 23.65
CA PRO A 57 40.08 25.49 23.97
C PRO A 57 39.07 24.49 24.54
N ILE A 58 39.23 23.21 24.22
CA ILE A 58 38.26 22.14 24.55
C ILE A 58 38.03 21.96 26.05
N GLU A 59 38.98 22.36 26.88
CA GLU A 59 38.89 22.33 28.34
C GLU A 59 37.83 23.30 28.86
N SER A 60 37.60 24.40 28.13
CA SER A 60 36.63 25.44 28.46
C SER A 60 35.23 25.18 27.89
N TRP A 61 35.08 24.17 27.03
CA TRP A 61 33.79 23.82 26.45
C TRP A 61 32.79 23.36 27.53
N PRO A 62 31.47 23.58 27.33
CA PRO A 62 30.46 23.18 28.30
C PRO A 62 30.51 21.68 28.63
N LEU A 63 30.22 21.32 29.88
CA LEU A 63 30.13 19.92 30.30
C LEU A 63 28.77 19.33 29.91
N CYS A 64 28.78 18.10 29.39
CA CYS A 64 27.57 17.36 29.05
C CYS A 64 27.72 15.86 29.36
N ASP A 65 26.60 15.19 29.59
CA ASP A 65 26.54 13.75 29.81
C ASP A 65 26.40 13.00 28.47
N CYS A 66 25.63 13.57 27.55
CA CYS A 66 25.42 13.06 26.20
C CYS A 66 25.84 14.10 25.18
N LEU A 67 26.43 13.69 24.05
CA LEU A 67 26.92 14.58 23.00
C LEU A 67 26.31 14.22 21.64
N ILE A 68 25.69 15.22 21.02
CA ILE A 68 25.31 15.24 19.61
C ILE A 68 26.37 16.06 18.88
N ALA A 69 27.19 15.40 18.08
CA ALA A 69 28.25 16.02 17.30
C ALA A 69 28.39 15.31 15.95
N PHE A 70 28.48 16.09 14.88
CA PHE A 70 28.67 15.56 13.53
C PHE A 70 29.33 16.60 12.61
N TYR A 71 30.10 16.11 11.66
CA TYR A 71 30.79 16.94 10.70
C TYR A 71 29.83 17.69 9.78
N SER A 72 30.19 18.93 9.47
CA SER A 72 29.68 19.69 8.35
C SER A 72 30.76 20.65 7.87
N ALA A 73 30.61 21.24 6.68
CA ALA A 73 31.63 22.14 6.13
C ALA A 73 32.04 23.24 7.15
N GLY A 74 33.34 23.27 7.48
CA GLY A 74 33.93 24.19 8.47
C GLY A 74 33.96 23.68 9.92
N TYR A 75 33.44 22.49 10.21
CA TYR A 75 33.40 21.94 11.57
C TYR A 75 34.73 21.26 11.98
N PRO A 76 35.30 21.60 13.15
CA PRO A 76 36.58 21.05 13.60
C PRO A 76 36.40 19.68 14.29
N LEU A 77 36.22 18.62 13.49
CA LEU A 77 35.98 17.25 14.00
C LEU A 77 37.07 16.78 14.99
N GLU A 78 38.34 17.07 14.71
CA GLU A 78 39.46 16.71 15.59
C GLU A 78 39.34 17.35 16.99
N LYS A 79 38.82 18.58 17.11
CA LYS A 79 38.58 19.21 18.42
C LYS A 79 37.46 18.49 19.16
N ALA A 80 36.40 18.11 18.47
CA ALA A 80 35.29 17.35 19.06
C ALA A 80 35.75 15.97 19.57
N GLU A 81 36.64 15.29 18.85
CA GLU A 81 37.25 14.02 19.28
C GLU A 81 38.08 14.18 20.54
N LYS A 82 38.94 15.20 20.60
CA LYS A 82 39.73 15.50 21.79
C LYS A 82 38.83 15.85 22.99
N TYR A 83 37.75 16.60 22.77
CA TYR A 83 36.74 16.87 23.79
C TYR A 83 36.06 15.58 24.27
N ALA A 84 35.63 14.70 23.35
CA ALA A 84 35.00 13.43 23.69
C ALA A 84 35.95 12.50 24.46
N ALA A 85 37.24 12.48 24.09
CA ALA A 85 38.27 11.73 24.82
C ALA A 85 38.50 12.28 26.24
N LEU A 86 38.48 13.62 26.39
CA LEU A 86 38.66 14.31 27.67
C LEU A 86 37.47 14.13 28.61
N ARG A 87 36.24 14.30 28.10
CA ARG A 87 35.01 14.38 28.91
C ARG A 87 34.19 13.10 28.96
N ARG A 88 34.43 12.16 28.02
CA ARG A 88 33.76 10.85 27.90
C ARG A 88 32.22 10.91 27.96
N PRO A 89 31.55 11.81 27.21
CA PRO A 89 30.09 11.79 27.10
C PRO A 89 29.62 10.55 26.33
N PHE A 90 28.35 10.20 26.48
CA PHE A 90 27.70 9.26 25.56
C PHE A 90 27.58 9.90 24.17
N LEU A 91 28.10 9.23 23.14
CA LEU A 91 28.06 9.71 21.76
C LEU A 91 26.85 9.14 21.02
N VAL A 92 25.99 9.98 20.47
CA VAL A 92 24.90 9.52 19.60
C VAL A 92 25.45 8.92 18.30
N ASN A 93 26.42 9.62 17.71
CA ASN A 93 27.19 9.12 16.57
C ASN A 93 28.67 9.15 16.97
N GLU A 94 29.39 8.08 16.66
CA GLU A 94 30.85 8.06 16.81
C GLU A 94 31.49 9.10 15.89
N LEU A 95 32.61 9.68 16.34
CA LEU A 95 33.27 10.80 15.66
C LEU A 95 34.28 10.32 14.62
N ASP A 96 35.16 9.38 14.97
CA ASP A 96 36.21 8.86 14.08
C ASP A 96 35.67 8.27 12.75
N PRO A 97 34.59 7.46 12.74
CA PRO A 97 34.03 6.94 11.49
C PRO A 97 33.51 8.01 10.53
N GLN A 98 33.31 9.26 10.97
CA GLN A 98 32.84 10.33 10.09
C GLN A 98 33.88 10.72 9.04
N TYR A 99 35.18 10.51 9.31
CA TYR A 99 36.23 10.68 8.30
C TYR A 99 36.06 9.74 7.10
N LEU A 100 35.49 8.56 7.31
CA LEU A 100 35.25 7.58 6.23
C LEU A 100 34.23 8.11 5.22
N LEU A 101 33.29 8.94 5.65
CA LEU A 101 32.19 9.45 4.83
C LEU A 101 32.63 10.43 3.73
N HIS A 102 33.84 10.99 3.84
CA HIS A 102 34.41 11.92 2.84
C HIS A 102 35.03 11.21 1.63
N ASP A 103 35.27 9.91 1.70
CA ASP A 103 35.86 9.14 0.61
C ASP A 103 34.92 8.00 0.20
N ARG A 104 34.22 8.17 -0.92
CA ARG A 104 33.24 7.19 -1.43
C ARG A 104 33.86 5.80 -1.65
N SER A 105 35.15 5.73 -1.96
CA SER A 105 35.83 4.45 -2.19
C SER A 105 35.98 3.68 -0.88
N LYS A 106 36.30 4.38 0.21
CA LYS A 106 36.34 3.80 1.56
C LYS A 106 34.95 3.45 2.07
N VAL A 107 33.94 4.28 1.80
CA VAL A 107 32.54 3.95 2.12
C VAL A 107 32.15 2.62 1.47
N TYR A 108 32.44 2.43 0.18
CA TYR A 108 32.09 1.20 -0.54
C TYR A 108 32.87 -0.03 -0.07
N GLU A 109 34.17 0.13 0.24
CA GLU A 109 34.98 -0.94 0.85
C GLU A 109 34.39 -1.35 2.21
N HIS A 110 34.04 -0.37 3.04
CA HIS A 110 33.46 -0.62 4.36
C HIS A 110 32.09 -1.28 4.27
N LEU A 111 31.21 -0.84 3.36
CA LEU A 111 29.92 -1.48 3.10
C LEU A 111 30.10 -2.96 2.72
N LYS A 112 31.05 -3.28 1.83
CA LYS A 112 31.34 -4.65 1.43
C LYS A 112 31.84 -5.52 2.59
N LEU A 113 32.68 -4.98 3.47
CA LEU A 113 33.18 -5.70 4.66
C LEU A 113 32.03 -6.14 5.58
N PHE A 114 30.96 -5.36 5.66
CA PHE A 114 29.77 -5.66 6.47
C PHE A 114 28.66 -6.38 5.68
N GLY A 115 28.98 -6.94 4.52
CA GLY A 115 28.04 -7.70 3.68
C GLY A 115 26.89 -6.85 3.11
N VAL A 116 27.07 -5.53 3.03
CA VAL A 116 26.06 -4.62 2.45
C VAL A 116 26.24 -4.56 0.94
N PRO A 117 25.21 -4.90 0.14
CA PRO A 117 25.30 -4.89 -1.31
C PRO A 117 25.46 -3.47 -1.85
N VAL A 118 26.45 -3.27 -2.71
CA VAL A 118 26.72 -2.04 -3.47
C VAL A 118 26.78 -2.36 -4.96
N PRO A 119 26.51 -1.40 -5.87
CA PRO A 119 26.70 -1.61 -7.29
C PRO A 119 28.10 -2.13 -7.60
N THR A 120 28.22 -2.97 -8.61
CA THR A 120 29.52 -3.42 -9.11
C THR A 120 30.34 -2.18 -9.50
N TYR A 121 31.52 -1.99 -8.89
CA TYR A 121 32.34 -0.80 -9.12
C TYR A 121 33.82 -1.12 -9.36
N ALA A 122 34.55 -0.10 -9.80
CA ALA A 122 36.01 -0.02 -9.85
C ALA A 122 36.48 1.41 -9.55
N VAL A 123 37.64 1.55 -8.91
CA VAL A 123 38.20 2.85 -8.51
C VAL A 123 39.38 3.18 -9.41
N VAL A 124 39.42 4.40 -9.93
CA VAL A 124 40.50 4.91 -10.78
C VAL A 124 41.11 6.12 -10.07
N ARG A 125 42.35 5.97 -9.62
CA ARG A 125 43.12 7.04 -8.97
C ARG A 125 44.13 7.62 -9.94
N ARG A 126 44.09 8.94 -10.11
CA ARG A 126 45.05 9.72 -10.89
C ARG A 126 45.80 10.65 -9.96
N GLU A 127 47.12 10.67 -10.08
CA GLU A 127 48.00 11.57 -9.33
C GLU A 127 47.95 12.99 -9.92
N TYR A 128 47.72 13.10 -11.22
CA TYR A 128 47.58 14.36 -11.95
C TYR A 128 46.56 14.25 -13.10
N PRO A 129 45.95 15.37 -13.52
CA PRO A 129 45.01 15.40 -14.64
C PRO A 129 45.58 14.76 -15.91
N ASN A 130 44.77 13.93 -16.57
CA ASN A 130 45.07 13.24 -17.83
C ASN A 130 46.22 12.21 -17.78
N GLN A 131 46.61 11.73 -16.58
CA GLN A 131 47.58 10.64 -16.44
C GLN A 131 47.14 9.40 -17.23
N GLU A 132 47.96 8.86 -18.13
CA GLU A 132 47.65 7.59 -18.80
C GLU A 132 47.84 6.41 -17.84
N LEU A 133 46.84 5.54 -17.75
CA LEU A 133 46.85 4.38 -16.86
C LEU A 133 46.77 3.10 -17.68
N LYS A 134 47.79 2.24 -17.58
CA LYS A 134 47.88 0.99 -18.36
C LYS A 134 46.69 0.04 -18.15
N TYR A 135 46.05 0.13 -16.99
CA TYR A 135 44.91 -0.71 -16.61
C TYR A 135 43.55 -0.07 -16.95
N PHE A 136 43.52 1.10 -17.58
CA PHE A 136 42.30 1.82 -17.95
C PHE A 136 42.20 1.95 -19.48
N VAL A 137 41.20 1.30 -20.06
CA VAL A 137 40.90 1.38 -21.50
C VAL A 137 39.51 1.98 -21.66
N GLU A 138 39.37 2.93 -22.59
CA GLU A 138 38.08 3.53 -22.96
C GLU A 138 37.79 3.22 -24.42
N GLN A 139 36.56 2.77 -24.69
CA GLN A 139 36.02 2.54 -26.02
C GLN A 139 34.66 3.26 -26.13
N ASP A 140 34.06 3.27 -27.32
CA ASP A 140 32.85 4.05 -27.59
C ASP A 140 31.68 3.71 -26.66
N ASP A 141 31.46 2.42 -26.38
CA ASP A 141 30.32 1.92 -25.60
C ASP A 141 30.70 1.20 -24.31
N PHE A 142 31.99 1.21 -23.92
CA PHE A 142 32.42 0.63 -22.64
C PHE A 142 33.75 1.23 -22.15
N ILE A 143 34.00 1.05 -20.86
CA ILE A 143 35.32 1.22 -20.26
C ILE A 143 35.78 -0.11 -19.67
N GLU A 144 37.09 -0.30 -19.56
CA GLU A 144 37.69 -1.48 -18.97
C GLU A 144 38.74 -1.07 -17.94
N ILE A 145 38.57 -1.51 -16.70
CA ILE A 145 39.39 -1.13 -15.55
C ILE A 145 39.89 -2.42 -14.90
N HIS A 146 41.21 -2.64 -14.88
CA HIS A 146 41.82 -3.89 -14.39
C HIS A 146 41.21 -5.15 -15.03
N GLY A 147 40.94 -5.11 -16.34
CA GLY A 147 40.32 -6.22 -17.08
C GLY A 147 38.82 -6.39 -16.85
N LYS A 148 38.19 -5.57 -15.98
CA LYS A 148 36.76 -5.57 -15.74
C LYS A 148 36.07 -4.55 -16.65
N ARG A 149 35.17 -5.03 -17.50
CA ARG A 149 34.43 -4.21 -18.46
C ARG A 149 33.14 -3.65 -17.86
N PHE A 150 32.91 -2.35 -18.04
CA PHE A 150 31.66 -1.65 -17.72
C PHE A 150 31.06 -1.12 -19.02
N CYS A 151 29.98 -1.75 -19.50
CA CYS A 151 29.26 -1.30 -20.68
C CYS A 151 28.38 -0.10 -20.34
N LYS A 152 28.22 0.83 -21.29
CA LYS A 152 27.24 1.92 -21.14
C LYS A 152 25.81 1.33 -21.15
N PRO A 153 24.90 1.78 -20.26
CA PRO A 153 25.12 2.86 -19.31
C PRO A 153 25.93 2.47 -18.07
N PHE A 154 26.81 3.36 -17.64
CA PHE A 154 27.54 3.28 -16.37
C PHE A 154 27.59 4.66 -15.71
N VAL A 155 27.86 4.67 -14.40
CA VAL A 155 27.93 5.89 -13.57
C VAL A 155 29.39 6.17 -13.20
N GLU A 156 29.79 7.44 -13.24
CA GLU A 156 31.08 7.95 -12.79
C GLU A 156 30.86 8.94 -11.64
N LYS A 157 31.41 8.63 -10.47
CA LYS A 157 31.32 9.42 -9.24
C LYS A 157 32.70 9.95 -8.85
N PRO A 158 32.86 11.23 -8.49
CA PRO A 158 34.05 11.71 -7.78
C PRO A 158 34.32 10.88 -6.53
N ILE A 159 35.60 10.64 -6.22
CA ILE A 159 36.00 9.94 -4.99
C ILE A 159 35.61 10.77 -3.75
N ASP A 160 35.72 12.09 -3.85
CA ASP A 160 35.25 13.02 -2.82
C ASP A 160 33.73 12.87 -2.62
N GLY A 161 33.32 12.54 -1.40
CA GLY A 161 31.93 12.37 -1.01
C GLY A 161 31.11 13.66 -1.10
N ASP A 162 31.75 14.81 -0.89
CA ASP A 162 31.11 16.13 -0.92
C ASP A 162 30.96 16.69 -2.35
N ASP A 163 31.65 16.10 -3.33
CA ASP A 163 31.49 16.43 -4.76
C ASP A 163 30.33 15.65 -5.38
N HIS A 164 29.24 16.37 -5.67
CA HIS A 164 28.00 15.82 -6.20
C HIS A 164 27.91 15.85 -7.74
N ASN A 165 29.00 16.14 -8.46
CA ASN A 165 29.04 16.14 -9.93
C ASN A 165 29.19 14.71 -10.47
N ILE A 166 28.06 14.00 -10.52
CA ILE A 166 27.99 12.58 -10.90
C ILE A 166 27.59 12.47 -12.38
N MET A 167 28.31 11.68 -13.15
CA MET A 167 28.06 11.54 -14.60
C MET A 167 27.48 10.17 -14.93
N ILE A 168 26.57 10.12 -15.90
CA ILE A 168 26.02 8.87 -16.44
C ILE A 168 26.22 8.88 -17.94
N TYR A 169 26.95 7.90 -18.46
CA TYR A 169 27.27 7.82 -19.88
C TYR A 169 26.34 6.83 -20.56
N TYR A 170 25.69 7.22 -21.67
CA TYR A 170 24.71 6.38 -22.36
C TYR A 170 25.31 5.68 -23.59
N PRO A 171 24.84 4.47 -23.93
CA PRO A 171 25.35 3.73 -25.07
C PRO A 171 24.88 4.37 -26.39
N SER A 172 25.65 4.14 -27.44
CA SER A 172 25.36 4.60 -28.80
C SER A 172 24.01 4.07 -29.31
N SER A 173 23.61 2.86 -28.88
CA SER A 173 22.29 2.27 -29.16
C SER A 173 21.12 3.06 -28.58
N ALA A 174 21.33 3.86 -27.53
CA ALA A 174 20.35 4.74 -26.92
C ALA A 174 20.51 6.22 -27.36
N GLY A 175 21.33 6.50 -28.38
CA GLY A 175 21.63 7.84 -28.87
C GLY A 175 22.95 8.44 -28.36
N GLY A 176 23.65 7.74 -27.46
CA GLY A 176 24.88 8.22 -26.83
C GLY A 176 24.65 9.40 -25.87
N GLY A 177 25.72 10.14 -25.58
CA GLY A 177 25.68 11.31 -24.70
C GLY A 177 25.93 10.97 -23.23
N MET A 178 25.87 12.02 -22.40
CA MET A 178 26.15 11.95 -20.97
C MET A 178 25.11 12.78 -20.20
N LYS A 179 24.69 12.31 -19.04
CA LYS A 179 23.88 13.08 -18.09
C LYS A 179 24.68 13.43 -16.86
N GLU A 180 24.75 14.72 -16.56
CA GLU A 180 25.37 15.25 -15.36
C GLU A 180 24.31 15.45 -14.29
N LEU A 181 24.51 14.84 -13.13
CA LEU A 181 23.76 15.08 -11.91
C LEU A 181 24.53 16.09 -11.09
N PHE A 182 23.80 17.03 -10.50
CA PHE A 182 24.38 18.09 -9.67
C PHE A 182 23.46 18.43 -8.50
N ARG A 183 24.04 19.10 -7.50
CA ARG A 183 23.28 19.60 -6.35
C ARG A 183 22.19 20.56 -6.86
N LYS A 184 20.95 20.32 -6.42
CA LYS A 184 19.75 20.97 -6.96
C LYS A 184 19.88 22.49 -7.05
N VAL A 185 19.63 23.03 -8.24
CA VAL A 185 19.56 24.46 -8.54
C VAL A 185 18.16 24.75 -9.10
N GLY A 186 17.34 25.49 -8.33
CA GLY A 186 15.94 25.75 -8.69
C GLY A 186 15.11 24.47 -8.83
N ASN A 187 14.61 24.20 -10.04
CA ASN A 187 13.80 23.02 -10.37
C ASN A 187 14.59 21.92 -11.09
N ARG A 188 15.93 22.03 -11.16
CA ARG A 188 16.78 21.06 -11.84
C ARG A 188 17.71 20.32 -10.88
N SER A 189 17.95 19.05 -11.22
CA SER A 189 18.81 18.11 -10.51
C SER A 189 19.76 17.34 -11.44
N SER A 190 19.55 17.46 -12.76
CA SER A 190 20.47 16.94 -13.77
C SER A 190 20.31 17.67 -15.11
N GLU A 191 21.29 17.48 -15.99
CA GLU A 191 21.29 17.95 -17.37
C GLU A 191 21.87 16.90 -18.33
N PHE A 192 21.30 16.81 -19.53
CA PHE A 192 21.74 15.86 -20.55
C PHE A 192 22.52 16.58 -21.65
N TYR A 193 23.71 16.07 -21.95
CA TYR A 193 24.64 16.58 -22.95
C TYR A 193 24.83 15.52 -24.05
N PRO A 194 24.19 15.69 -25.23
CA PRO A 194 24.21 14.67 -26.30
C PRO A 194 25.59 14.47 -26.94
N ASP A 195 26.42 15.51 -26.94
CA ASP A 195 27.71 15.52 -27.62
C ASP A 195 28.86 14.98 -26.75
N VAL A 196 28.64 14.86 -25.44
CA VAL A 196 29.67 14.41 -24.50
C VAL A 196 29.59 12.89 -24.35
N ARG A 197 30.62 12.18 -24.82
CA ARG A 197 30.65 10.70 -24.81
C ARG A 197 31.85 10.09 -24.10
N LYS A 198 32.87 10.91 -23.80
CA LYS A 198 34.11 10.48 -23.15
C LYS A 198 34.08 10.77 -21.64
N VAL A 199 34.70 9.88 -20.88
CA VAL A 199 34.82 9.99 -19.42
C VAL A 199 35.74 11.13 -19.00
N ARG A 200 35.59 11.61 -17.77
CA ARG A 200 36.48 12.62 -17.21
C ARG A 200 37.88 12.04 -16.94
N ARG A 201 38.90 12.88 -17.07
CA ARG A 201 40.33 12.50 -16.94
C ARG A 201 41.11 13.41 -15.99
N ASP A 202 40.46 14.45 -15.48
CA ASP A 202 41.00 15.52 -14.64
C ASP A 202 41.15 15.13 -13.17
N GLY A 203 40.46 14.08 -12.72
CA GLY A 203 40.47 13.65 -11.32
C GLY A 203 40.45 12.14 -11.13
N SER A 204 40.18 11.75 -9.89
CA SER A 204 40.00 10.36 -9.49
C SER A 204 38.52 10.05 -9.31
N TYR A 205 38.08 8.90 -9.83
CA TYR A 205 36.67 8.56 -9.97
C TYR A 205 36.39 7.10 -9.59
N ILE A 206 35.17 6.86 -9.15
CA ILE A 206 34.54 5.54 -9.04
C ILE A 206 33.68 5.35 -10.26
N TYR A 207 33.89 4.24 -10.98
CA TYR A 207 33.02 3.80 -12.05
C TYR A 207 32.18 2.63 -11.56
N GLU A 208 30.87 2.72 -11.70
CA GLU A 208 29.93 1.68 -11.27
C GLU A 208 28.88 1.35 -12.32
N GLU A 209 28.35 0.13 -12.25
CA GLU A 209 27.25 -0.30 -13.11
C GLU A 209 26.02 0.59 -12.89
N PHE A 210 25.35 0.94 -13.99
CA PHE A 210 24.09 1.65 -13.91
C PHE A 210 22.96 0.72 -13.48
N MET A 211 22.31 1.05 -12.37
CA MET A 211 21.24 0.25 -11.79
C MET A 211 19.87 0.78 -12.24
N PRO A 212 19.03 -0.01 -12.94
CA PRO A 212 17.71 0.45 -13.39
C PRO A 212 16.71 0.40 -12.22
N THR A 213 16.30 1.57 -11.71
CA THR A 213 15.45 1.71 -10.50
C THR A 213 13.97 2.05 -10.75
N GLY A 214 13.51 1.95 -12.00
CA GLY A 214 12.12 2.32 -12.33
C GLY A 214 11.82 3.82 -12.18
N GLY A 215 12.83 4.67 -12.01
CA GLY A 215 12.71 6.13 -12.00
C GLY A 215 12.59 6.77 -10.61
N THR A 216 12.82 6.03 -9.54
CA THR A 216 12.80 6.56 -8.16
C THR A 216 14.04 6.16 -7.37
N ASP A 217 14.50 7.06 -6.50
CA ASP A 217 15.57 6.78 -5.54
C ASP A 217 14.98 6.69 -4.14
N VAL A 218 15.32 5.65 -3.37
CA VAL A 218 14.86 5.47 -1.99
C VAL A 218 15.89 6.07 -1.04
N LYS A 219 15.46 7.00 -0.19
CA LYS A 219 16.28 7.59 0.87
C LYS A 219 15.88 7.02 2.20
N VAL A 220 16.86 6.51 2.95
CA VAL A 220 16.65 5.85 4.23
C VAL A 220 17.34 6.64 5.34
N TYR A 221 16.66 6.76 6.49
CA TYR A 221 17.06 7.54 7.64
C TYR A 221 16.93 6.69 8.90
N THR A 222 18.05 6.33 9.53
CA THR A 222 18.08 5.56 10.78
C THR A 222 18.04 6.49 11.99
N VAL A 223 17.49 5.98 13.10
CA VAL A 223 17.67 6.53 14.44
C VAL A 223 17.91 5.34 15.36
N GLY A 224 19.18 5.01 15.57
CA GLY A 224 19.61 3.75 16.17
C GLY A 224 19.38 2.54 15.26
N PRO A 225 19.86 1.36 15.68
CA PRO A 225 19.88 0.13 14.85
C PRO A 225 18.53 -0.62 14.81
N GLY A 226 17.47 -0.06 15.41
CA GLY A 226 16.13 -0.68 15.47
C GLY A 226 15.04 0.06 14.70
N TYR A 227 15.37 1.21 14.11
CA TYR A 227 14.44 2.10 13.43
C TYR A 227 15.01 2.63 12.11
N ALA A 228 14.21 2.57 11.05
CA ALA A 228 14.50 3.25 9.80
C ALA A 228 13.24 3.84 9.17
N HIS A 229 13.31 5.12 8.82
CA HIS A 229 12.33 5.78 7.97
C HIS A 229 12.81 5.77 6.53
N ALA A 230 11.93 5.51 5.56
CA ALA A 230 12.28 5.54 4.15
C ALA A 230 11.27 6.33 3.33
N GLU A 231 11.78 7.12 2.38
CA GLU A 231 10.99 7.90 1.43
C GLU A 231 11.62 7.80 0.03
N ALA A 232 10.80 7.63 -0.99
CA ALA A 232 11.21 7.67 -2.39
C ALA A 232 11.05 9.08 -2.95
N ARG A 233 11.94 9.43 -3.88
CA ARG A 233 11.86 10.65 -4.68
C ARG A 233 12.06 10.30 -6.14
N LYS A 234 11.64 11.19 -7.04
CA LYS A 234 11.95 11.04 -8.47
C LYS A 234 13.47 11.04 -8.66
N SER A 235 13.96 10.02 -9.36
CA SER A 235 15.39 9.90 -9.64
C SER A 235 15.85 11.04 -10.55
N PRO A 236 16.98 11.71 -10.26
CA PRO A 236 17.55 12.72 -11.15
C PRO A 236 17.82 12.17 -12.57
N VAL A 237 17.99 10.85 -12.70
CA VAL A 237 18.30 10.18 -13.97
C VAL A 237 17.17 10.27 -14.99
N VAL A 238 15.92 10.55 -14.58
CA VAL A 238 14.75 10.58 -15.46
C VAL A 238 14.83 11.76 -16.46
N ASP A 239 14.38 12.95 -16.07
CA ASP A 239 14.41 14.17 -16.89
C ASP A 239 15.18 15.31 -16.20
N GLY A 240 15.65 15.09 -14.98
CA GLY A 240 16.32 16.10 -14.16
C GLY A 240 15.39 17.13 -13.52
N VAL A 241 14.08 17.11 -13.78
CA VAL A 241 13.10 18.05 -13.25
C VAL A 241 12.60 17.59 -11.88
N VAL A 242 12.78 18.46 -10.88
CA VAL A 242 12.34 18.24 -9.51
C VAL A 242 10.83 18.45 -9.43
N MET A 243 10.09 17.40 -9.07
CA MET A 243 8.65 17.51 -8.83
C MET A 243 8.40 18.22 -7.50
N ARG A 244 7.55 19.24 -7.52
CA ARG A 244 7.15 20.00 -6.33
C ARG A 244 5.64 19.89 -6.12
N ASN A 245 5.21 19.89 -4.87
CA ASN A 245 3.80 19.95 -4.48
C ASN A 245 3.28 21.41 -4.60
N SER A 246 1.99 21.60 -4.28
CA SER A 246 1.34 22.92 -4.22
C SER A 246 2.10 23.94 -3.36
N ASP A 247 2.77 23.48 -2.30
CA ASP A 247 3.53 24.31 -1.36
C ASP A 247 4.97 24.58 -1.82
N GLY A 248 5.32 24.16 -3.04
CA GLY A 248 6.67 24.30 -3.60
C GLY A 248 7.73 23.38 -2.97
N LYS A 249 7.34 22.42 -2.12
CA LYS A 249 8.25 21.41 -1.53
C LYS A 249 8.42 20.24 -2.50
N GLU A 250 9.61 19.64 -2.50
CA GLU A 250 9.88 18.45 -3.31
C GLU A 250 8.93 17.30 -2.92
N VAL A 251 8.30 16.68 -3.91
CA VAL A 251 7.39 15.54 -3.71
C VAL A 251 8.18 14.33 -3.21
N ARG A 252 7.70 13.75 -2.12
CA ARG A 252 8.27 12.56 -1.46
C ARG A 252 7.17 11.54 -1.28
N TYR A 253 7.53 10.28 -1.37
CA TYR A 253 6.59 9.18 -1.23
C TYR A 253 7.06 8.27 -0.10
N PRO A 254 6.21 7.88 0.86
CA PRO A 254 6.61 6.96 1.91
C PRO A 254 6.97 5.60 1.31
N VAL A 255 8.05 4.99 1.79
CA VAL A 255 8.52 3.68 1.34
C VAL A 255 8.54 2.71 2.50
N LEU A 256 7.97 1.52 2.28
CA LEU A 256 8.18 0.41 3.22
C LEU A 256 9.45 -0.34 2.85
N LEU A 257 10.35 -0.50 3.81
CA LEU A 257 11.58 -1.26 3.66
C LEU A 257 11.26 -2.75 3.74
N THR A 258 11.82 -3.52 2.81
CA THR A 258 11.82 -4.97 2.92
C THR A 258 12.69 -5.40 4.11
N PRO A 259 12.52 -6.61 4.62
CA PRO A 259 13.32 -7.12 5.73
C PRO A 259 14.82 -7.17 5.43
N THR A 260 15.21 -7.49 4.18
CA THR A 260 16.60 -7.36 3.72
C THR A 260 17.08 -5.91 3.79
N GLU A 261 16.25 -4.94 3.39
CA GLU A 261 16.61 -3.52 3.45
C GLU A 261 16.65 -2.97 4.89
N LYS A 262 15.81 -3.49 5.78
CA LYS A 262 15.89 -3.21 7.22
C LYS A 262 17.21 -3.75 7.79
N GLN A 263 17.65 -4.94 7.35
CA GLN A 263 18.96 -5.46 7.73
C GLN A 263 20.10 -4.60 7.17
N ILE A 264 20.00 -4.14 5.92
CA ILE A 264 20.96 -3.19 5.35
C ILE A 264 21.04 -1.92 6.20
N ALA A 265 19.89 -1.33 6.57
CA ALA A 265 19.84 -0.15 7.42
C ALA A 265 20.49 -0.39 8.79
N ARG A 266 20.25 -1.55 9.39
CA ARG A 266 20.89 -1.99 10.64
C ARG A 266 22.41 -2.09 10.49
N ASN A 267 22.87 -2.80 9.47
CA ASN A 267 24.29 -3.03 9.20
C ASN A 267 25.00 -1.70 8.95
N ILE A 268 24.41 -0.76 8.21
CA ILE A 268 24.99 0.58 8.02
C ILE A 268 25.10 1.34 9.34
N CYS A 269 24.04 1.35 10.15
CA CYS A 269 24.06 2.01 11.45
C CYS A 269 25.20 1.48 12.35
N GLN A 270 25.39 0.16 12.38
CA GLN A 270 26.45 -0.49 13.16
C GLN A 270 27.84 -0.32 12.54
N ALA A 271 27.96 -0.47 11.21
CA ALA A 271 29.23 -0.42 10.50
C ALA A 271 29.90 0.95 10.62
N PHE A 272 29.12 2.03 10.52
CA PHE A 272 29.64 3.40 10.59
C PHE A 272 29.57 4.00 12.00
N GLY A 273 29.05 3.28 13.00
CA GLY A 273 28.85 3.84 14.35
C GLY A 273 27.95 5.08 14.36
N GLN A 274 27.06 5.22 13.37
CA GLN A 274 26.18 6.37 13.21
C GLN A 274 24.75 5.96 13.57
N ALA A 275 24.28 6.28 14.79
CA ALA A 275 22.90 6.00 15.17
C ALA A 275 21.91 6.79 14.30
N VAL A 276 22.16 8.08 14.12
CA VAL A 276 21.43 8.93 13.17
C VAL A 276 22.19 8.95 11.86
N CYS A 277 21.69 8.24 10.85
CA CYS A 277 22.36 8.09 9.57
C CYS A 277 21.38 8.16 8.38
N GLY A 278 21.76 8.87 7.32
CA GLY A 278 21.07 8.90 6.04
C GLY A 278 21.84 8.15 4.96
N PHE A 279 21.17 7.37 4.13
CA PHE A 279 21.78 6.68 2.99
C PHE A 279 20.79 6.48 1.83
N ASP A 280 21.33 6.26 0.63
CA ASP A 280 20.56 6.09 -0.60
C ASP A 280 20.57 4.62 -1.05
N LEU A 281 19.39 4.14 -1.45
CA LEU A 281 19.12 2.76 -1.81
C LEU A 281 18.45 2.69 -3.19
N LEU A 282 18.99 1.83 -4.04
CA LEU A 282 18.52 1.56 -5.39
C LEU A 282 17.82 0.18 -5.41
N ARG A 283 16.53 0.15 -5.73
CA ARG A 283 15.76 -1.09 -5.91
C ARG A 283 15.79 -1.50 -7.37
N CYS A 284 16.22 -2.73 -7.65
CA CYS A 284 16.32 -3.27 -9.00
C CYS A 284 15.52 -4.56 -9.15
N ASP A 285 14.69 -4.61 -10.18
CA ASP A 285 13.76 -5.71 -10.46
C ASP A 285 14.11 -6.43 -11.79
N LEU A 286 15.35 -6.90 -11.92
CA LEU A 286 15.81 -7.69 -13.08
C LEU A 286 15.65 -9.19 -12.78
N GLY A 287 14.40 -9.66 -12.67
CA GLY A 287 14.06 -11.07 -12.41
C GLY A 287 14.08 -11.48 -10.92
N GLU A 288 14.95 -10.87 -10.12
CA GLU A 288 14.92 -10.93 -8.66
C GLU A 288 14.98 -9.52 -8.06
N ALA A 289 14.04 -9.17 -7.19
CA ALA A 289 14.10 -7.93 -6.43
C ALA A 289 15.35 -7.89 -5.54
N ARG A 290 16.25 -6.95 -5.82
CA ARG A 290 17.49 -6.69 -5.06
C ARG A 290 17.62 -5.21 -4.77
N SER A 291 18.28 -4.88 -3.65
CA SER A 291 18.50 -3.51 -3.22
C SER A 291 19.98 -3.26 -3.01
N TYR A 292 20.48 -2.14 -3.53
CA TYR A 292 21.90 -1.77 -3.50
C TYR A 292 22.06 -0.40 -2.88
N VAL A 293 23.06 -0.25 -2.01
CA VAL A 293 23.40 1.02 -1.39
C VAL A 293 24.38 1.75 -2.31
N CYS A 294 24.06 3.00 -2.65
CA CYS A 294 24.87 3.78 -3.59
C CYS A 294 25.48 5.05 -2.97
N ASP A 295 25.06 5.43 -1.77
CA ASP A 295 25.60 6.57 -1.03
C ASP A 295 25.30 6.46 0.48
N VAL A 296 26.21 6.92 1.34
CA VAL A 296 26.04 6.99 2.80
C VAL A 296 26.48 8.37 3.27
N ASN A 297 25.55 9.13 3.85
CA ASN A 297 25.73 10.57 4.13
C ASN A 297 26.07 10.87 5.60
N GLY A 298 26.01 9.89 6.51
CA GLY A 298 26.10 10.15 7.94
C GLY A 298 24.90 10.92 8.47
N TRP A 299 25.11 11.90 9.36
CA TRP A 299 24.03 12.59 10.05
C TRP A 299 23.01 13.24 9.10
N SER A 300 21.77 12.75 9.12
CA SER A 300 20.70 13.26 8.28
C SER A 300 19.33 13.06 8.93
N PHE A 301 18.50 14.10 8.89
CA PHE A 301 17.13 14.05 9.35
C PHE A 301 16.15 14.15 8.19
N VAL A 302 15.02 13.45 8.33
CA VAL A 302 13.85 13.62 7.46
C VAL A 302 13.33 15.04 7.61
N LYS A 303 12.85 15.63 6.51
CA LYS A 303 12.30 16.99 6.51
C LYS A 303 10.79 16.94 6.35
N SER A 304 10.10 17.84 7.06
CA SER A 304 8.64 18.03 7.01
C SER A 304 7.84 16.79 7.40
N SER A 305 8.34 15.98 8.33
CA SER A 305 7.58 14.86 8.91
C SER A 305 7.52 15.03 10.43
N HIS A 306 6.39 15.55 10.93
CA HIS A 306 6.17 15.74 12.37
C HIS A 306 6.26 14.41 13.10
N LYS A 307 5.70 13.40 12.45
CA LYS A 307 5.87 12.01 12.76
C LYS A 307 7.35 11.66 12.93
N TYR A 308 8.21 11.76 11.92
CA TYR A 308 9.64 11.43 12.11
C TYR A 308 10.26 12.11 13.35
N TYR A 309 9.92 13.37 13.62
CA TYR A 309 10.42 14.10 14.79
C TYR A 309 9.95 13.50 16.12
N ASP A 310 8.69 13.11 16.24
CA ASP A 310 8.15 12.44 17.44
C ASP A 310 8.94 11.17 17.77
N ASP A 311 9.18 10.31 16.76
CA ASP A 311 9.89 9.05 16.97
C ASP A 311 11.37 9.23 17.24
N ALA A 312 12.02 10.11 16.46
CA ALA A 312 13.43 10.39 16.65
C ALA A 312 13.70 10.88 18.07
N ALA A 313 12.86 11.78 18.59
CA ALA A 313 12.96 12.26 19.98
C ALA A 313 12.73 11.14 21.00
N CYS A 314 11.74 10.27 20.80
CA CYS A 314 11.47 9.15 21.71
C CYS A 314 12.61 8.12 21.72
N ILE A 315 13.17 7.78 20.57
CA ILE A 315 14.28 6.83 20.44
C ILE A 315 15.56 7.43 21.06
N LEU A 316 15.86 8.70 20.76
CA LEU A 316 17.00 9.40 21.37
C LEU A 316 16.86 9.47 22.89
N ARG A 317 15.67 9.80 23.41
CA ARG A 317 15.37 9.75 24.86
C ARG A 317 15.70 8.37 25.42
N LYS A 318 15.24 7.30 24.78
CA LYS A 318 15.52 5.93 25.22
C LYS A 318 17.02 5.65 25.25
N MET A 319 17.75 6.00 24.18
CA MET A 319 19.21 5.82 24.13
C MET A 319 19.93 6.57 25.26
N PHE A 320 19.54 7.82 25.53
CA PHE A 320 20.13 8.62 26.61
C PHE A 320 19.82 8.06 28.01
N LEU A 321 18.59 7.63 28.25
CA LEU A 321 18.20 7.05 29.53
C LEU A 321 18.85 5.68 29.75
N ASP A 322 18.87 4.82 28.74
CA ASP A 322 19.47 3.48 28.85
C ASP A 322 20.98 3.57 29.20
N ASP A 323 21.70 4.62 28.75
CA ASP A 323 23.12 4.83 29.09
C ASP A 323 23.33 5.59 30.42
N LYS A 324 22.63 6.72 30.63
CA LYS A 324 22.90 7.63 31.76
C LYS A 324 22.03 7.42 32.98
N ALA A 325 20.84 6.85 32.80
CA ALA A 325 19.89 6.64 33.88
C ALA A 325 19.07 5.36 33.68
N PRO A 326 19.71 4.17 33.63
CA PRO A 326 19.02 2.91 33.34
C PRO A 326 17.98 2.50 34.40
N HIS A 327 18.01 3.16 35.57
CA HIS A 327 17.01 3.01 36.64
C HIS A 327 15.73 3.80 36.38
N ILE A 328 15.76 4.81 35.50
CA ILE A 328 14.59 5.55 35.04
C ILE A 328 13.95 4.72 33.93
N SER A 329 12.64 4.50 34.02
CA SER A 329 11.90 3.79 32.99
C SER A 329 12.07 4.48 31.62
N SER A 330 12.69 3.77 30.68
CA SER A 330 12.77 4.21 29.28
C SER A 330 11.48 3.95 28.49
N THR A 331 10.41 3.50 29.16
CA THR A 331 9.08 3.37 28.56
C THR A 331 8.57 4.73 28.12
N ILE A 332 8.01 4.76 26.90
CA ILE A 332 7.48 6.00 26.30
C ILE A 332 6.12 6.30 26.97
N PRO A 333 5.89 7.51 27.49
CA PRO A 333 4.60 7.90 28.07
C PRO A 333 3.46 7.73 27.07
N ALA A 334 2.33 7.18 27.52
CA ALA A 334 1.16 6.91 26.65
C ALA A 334 0.65 8.16 25.92
N ASN A 335 0.75 9.33 26.55
CA ASN A 335 0.49 10.63 25.92
C ASN A 335 1.80 11.42 25.85
N LEU A 336 2.14 11.89 24.64
CA LEU A 336 3.34 12.70 24.44
C LEU A 336 3.11 14.13 24.95
N PRO A 337 4.08 14.73 25.67
CA PRO A 337 3.91 16.05 26.32
C PRO A 337 3.50 17.19 25.37
N TRP A 338 3.90 17.12 24.10
CA TRP A 338 3.67 18.15 23.08
C TRP A 338 2.44 17.89 22.20
N LYS A 339 1.74 16.76 22.37
CA LYS A 339 0.46 16.53 21.70
C LYS A 339 -0.64 17.09 22.60
N VAL A 340 -1.00 18.35 22.37
CA VAL A 340 -2.27 18.89 22.88
C VAL A 340 -3.35 18.00 22.26
N SER A 341 -4.05 17.23 23.10
CA SER A 341 -5.21 16.48 22.64
C SER A 341 -6.18 17.48 22.01
N GLU A 342 -6.38 17.38 20.69
CA GLU A 342 -7.64 17.83 20.09
C GLU A 342 -8.76 17.27 20.98
N PRO A 343 -9.80 18.07 21.30
CA PRO A 343 -10.84 17.62 22.21
C PRO A 343 -11.47 16.37 21.60
N VAL A 344 -11.07 15.20 22.10
CA VAL A 344 -11.83 13.99 21.97
C VAL A 344 -13.18 14.37 22.56
N GLN A 345 -14.21 14.36 21.72
CA GLN A 345 -15.60 14.54 22.13
C GLN A 345 -15.82 13.82 23.47
N PRO A 346 -16.47 14.45 24.46
CA PRO A 346 -16.42 14.07 25.88
C PRO A 346 -17.22 12.80 26.22
N PHE A 347 -16.99 11.68 25.51
CA PHE A 347 -17.64 10.40 25.75
C PHE A 347 -16.74 9.32 26.36
N ASP A 348 -15.43 9.54 26.50
CA ASP A 348 -14.50 8.44 26.84
C ASP A 348 -13.79 8.50 28.21
N ALA A 349 -13.99 9.54 29.04
CA ALA A 349 -13.31 9.58 30.35
C ALA A 349 -13.96 8.66 31.41
N VAL A 350 -15.28 8.46 31.36
CA VAL A 350 -16.04 7.73 32.40
C VAL A 350 -16.16 6.24 32.08
N ARG A 351 -16.18 5.84 30.81
CA ARG A 351 -16.26 4.43 30.40
C ARG A 351 -14.92 3.69 30.34
N ASN A 352 -13.78 4.40 30.44
CA ASN A 352 -12.45 3.77 30.45
C ASN A 352 -12.09 3.08 31.77
N ARG A 353 -12.80 3.36 32.88
CA ARG A 353 -12.60 2.65 34.16
C ARG A 353 -13.30 1.29 34.23
N GLU A 354 -14.36 1.08 33.46
CA GLU A 354 -15.09 -0.20 33.40
C GLU A 354 -14.73 -1.05 32.17
N ARG A 355 -13.99 -0.49 31.19
CA ARG A 355 -13.52 -1.16 29.96
C ARG A 355 -12.19 -1.91 30.08
N GLY A 356 -11.76 -2.23 31.31
CA GLY A 356 -10.64 -3.14 31.56
C GLY A 356 -10.91 -4.62 31.20
N THR A 357 -12.05 -4.94 30.58
CA THR A 357 -12.54 -6.31 30.38
C THR A 357 -12.39 -6.86 28.95
N VAL A 358 -11.96 -6.07 27.97
CA VAL A 358 -11.58 -6.58 26.63
C VAL A 358 -10.05 -6.67 26.54
N GLY A 359 -9.50 -7.69 27.19
CA GLY A 359 -8.07 -7.97 27.17
C GLY A 359 -7.40 -7.78 28.52
N ILE A 360 -7.76 -8.63 29.49
CA ILE A 360 -6.76 -9.05 30.46
C ILE A 360 -5.74 -9.86 29.65
N SER A 361 -4.67 -9.22 29.19
CA SER A 361 -3.43 -9.95 28.93
C SER A 361 -3.12 -10.63 30.25
N ARG A 362 -3.27 -11.96 30.28
CA ARG A 362 -2.59 -12.75 31.31
C ARG A 362 -1.13 -12.32 31.20
N GLN A 363 -0.51 -11.96 32.32
CA GLN A 363 0.83 -11.33 32.36
C GLN A 363 1.93 -12.15 31.62
N SER A 364 1.61 -13.39 31.21
CA SER A 364 2.45 -14.33 30.48
C SER A 364 2.14 -14.55 28.99
N GLU A 365 1.17 -13.85 28.40
CA GLU A 365 0.81 -14.02 26.97
C GLU A 365 1.33 -12.87 26.09
N GLU A 366 2.04 -13.21 25.03
CA GLU A 366 2.60 -12.28 24.05
C GLU A 366 1.88 -12.37 22.69
N LEU A 367 1.57 -11.24 22.05
CA LEU A 367 0.95 -11.22 20.73
C LEU A 367 1.95 -11.64 19.64
N ARG A 368 1.60 -12.61 18.80
CA ARG A 368 2.44 -13.14 17.71
C ARG A 368 1.92 -12.88 16.31
N CYS A 369 0.61 -12.93 16.13
CA CYS A 369 0.01 -12.77 14.81
C CYS A 369 -1.27 -11.95 14.89
N VAL A 370 -1.49 -11.06 13.92
CA VAL A 370 -2.73 -10.33 13.68
C VAL A 370 -3.12 -10.54 12.23
N ILE A 371 -4.23 -11.23 12.01
CA ILE A 371 -4.82 -11.42 10.70
C ILE A 371 -6.15 -10.67 10.67
N ALA A 372 -6.36 -9.82 9.66
CA ALA A 372 -7.61 -9.10 9.48
C ALA A 372 -8.13 -9.26 8.06
N VAL A 373 -9.42 -9.56 7.92
CA VAL A 373 -10.13 -9.56 6.64
C VAL A 373 -11.12 -8.41 6.67
N ILE A 374 -11.01 -7.47 5.72
CA ILE A 374 -11.67 -6.16 5.75
C ILE A 374 -12.43 -5.94 4.43
N ARG A 375 -13.72 -5.60 4.51
CA ARG A 375 -14.53 -5.18 3.35
C ARG A 375 -14.05 -3.79 2.89
N HIS A 376 -14.08 -3.54 1.58
CA HIS A 376 -13.81 -2.21 1.04
C HIS A 376 -14.75 -1.12 1.59
N GLY A 377 -14.35 0.15 1.41
CA GLY A 377 -15.08 1.31 1.91
C GLY A 377 -16.23 1.71 0.99
N ASP A 378 -16.97 2.72 1.42
CA ASP A 378 -18.08 3.29 0.67
C ASP A 378 -17.66 3.73 -0.76
N ARG A 379 -18.57 3.57 -1.71
CA ARG A 379 -18.28 3.67 -3.15
C ARG A 379 -19.45 4.27 -3.94
N THR A 380 -19.11 4.88 -5.07
CA THR A 380 -20.12 5.31 -6.04
C THR A 380 -20.85 4.12 -6.66
N PRO A 381 -22.10 4.29 -7.12
CA PRO A 381 -22.86 3.23 -7.76
C PRO A 381 -22.13 2.72 -9.00
N LYS A 382 -22.06 1.39 -9.17
CA LYS A 382 -21.42 0.80 -10.36
C LYS A 382 -22.47 0.58 -11.44
N GLN A 383 -22.29 1.25 -12.57
CA GLN A 383 -23.15 1.09 -13.73
C GLN A 383 -22.48 0.25 -14.81
N LYS A 384 -23.33 -0.44 -15.57
CA LYS A 384 -22.94 -1.15 -16.79
C LYS A 384 -23.99 -0.98 -17.87
N VAL A 385 -23.54 -0.69 -19.08
CA VAL A 385 -24.35 -0.63 -20.29
C VAL A 385 -23.81 -1.67 -21.26
N LYS A 386 -24.71 -2.39 -21.94
CA LYS A 386 -24.36 -3.33 -23.01
C LYS A 386 -25.03 -2.86 -24.29
N LEU A 387 -24.24 -2.64 -25.33
CA LEU A 387 -24.71 -2.19 -26.63
C LEU A 387 -24.17 -3.13 -27.70
N LYS A 388 -25.04 -3.55 -28.62
CA LYS A 388 -24.61 -4.22 -29.84
C LYS A 388 -24.20 -3.15 -30.85
N VAL A 389 -23.02 -3.32 -31.42
CA VAL A 389 -22.33 -2.36 -32.28
C VAL A 389 -22.03 -3.05 -33.60
N THR A 390 -22.40 -2.42 -34.71
CA THR A 390 -22.18 -2.91 -36.08
C THR A 390 -21.35 -1.92 -36.91
N GLU A 391 -21.00 -0.77 -36.33
CA GLU A 391 -20.32 0.33 -37.00
C GLU A 391 -18.84 0.01 -37.26
N GLU A 392 -18.44 0.11 -38.53
CA GLU A 392 -17.10 -0.26 -39.02
C GLU A 392 -15.95 0.41 -38.24
N LYS A 393 -16.12 1.66 -37.81
CA LYS A 393 -15.11 2.40 -37.04
C LYS A 393 -14.85 1.79 -35.66
N LEU A 394 -15.90 1.37 -34.96
CA LEU A 394 -15.79 0.76 -33.64
C LEU A 394 -15.24 -0.68 -33.75
N LEU A 395 -15.65 -1.40 -34.80
CA LEU A 395 -15.13 -2.74 -35.12
C LEU A 395 -13.62 -2.70 -35.46
N LYS A 396 -13.16 -1.69 -36.20
CA LYS A 396 -11.72 -1.45 -36.45
C LYS A 396 -10.95 -1.10 -35.18
N LEU A 397 -11.55 -0.34 -34.26
CA LEU A 397 -10.92 0.00 -32.99
C LEU A 397 -10.70 -1.23 -32.11
N MET A 398 -11.67 -2.14 -32.09
CA MET A 398 -11.52 -3.44 -31.41
C MET A 398 -10.32 -4.23 -31.97
N LEU A 399 -10.20 -4.33 -33.31
CA LEU A 399 -9.08 -5.00 -33.97
C LEU A 399 -7.72 -4.33 -33.68
N LYS A 400 -7.68 -2.99 -33.60
CA LYS A 400 -6.47 -2.22 -33.25
C LYS A 400 -5.92 -2.63 -31.88
N TYR A 401 -6.79 -2.81 -30.89
CA TYR A 401 -6.38 -3.02 -29.50
C TYR A 401 -6.37 -4.47 -29.03
N ASN A 402 -6.96 -5.40 -29.79
CA ASN A 402 -6.84 -6.84 -29.53
C ASN A 402 -5.65 -7.51 -30.26
N GLY A 403 -4.82 -6.71 -30.94
CA GLY A 403 -3.65 -7.20 -31.67
C GLY A 403 -4.01 -7.92 -32.98
N GLY A 404 -5.11 -7.54 -33.62
CA GLY A 404 -5.60 -8.14 -34.87
C GLY A 404 -6.22 -9.54 -34.70
N LYS A 405 -6.43 -10.00 -33.46
CA LYS A 405 -7.00 -11.32 -33.17
C LYS A 405 -8.52 -11.23 -33.17
N THR A 406 -9.17 -11.89 -34.11
CA THR A 406 -10.63 -11.86 -34.28
C THR A 406 -11.33 -12.32 -32.98
N HIS A 407 -11.05 -13.51 -32.48
CA HIS A 407 -11.79 -14.05 -31.32
C HIS A 407 -11.43 -13.47 -29.92
N ALA A 408 -10.63 -12.41 -29.82
CA ALA A 408 -10.20 -11.85 -28.54
C ALA A 408 -11.01 -10.62 -28.11
N GLU A 409 -11.34 -10.57 -26.81
CA GLU A 409 -11.91 -9.38 -26.16
C GLU A 409 -10.90 -8.22 -26.17
N ALA A 410 -11.34 -7.02 -26.55
CA ALA A 410 -10.54 -5.80 -26.44
C ALA A 410 -10.86 -5.07 -25.13
N LYS A 411 -9.95 -5.19 -24.15
CA LYS A 411 -10.04 -4.46 -22.89
C LYS A 411 -9.30 -3.13 -23.00
N LEU A 412 -10.07 -2.06 -22.99
CA LEU A 412 -9.55 -0.71 -23.10
C LEU A 412 -9.62 -0.03 -21.73
N LYS A 413 -8.47 0.47 -21.24
CA LYS A 413 -8.35 1.00 -19.88
C LYS A 413 -7.49 2.25 -19.78
N SER A 414 -6.61 2.50 -20.75
CA SER A 414 -5.69 3.64 -20.71
C SER A 414 -6.34 4.91 -21.28
N ALA A 415 -5.97 6.08 -20.77
CA ALA A 415 -6.54 7.37 -21.23
C ALA A 415 -6.49 7.55 -22.76
N LEU A 416 -5.41 7.09 -23.42
CA LEU A 416 -5.28 7.15 -24.89
C LEU A 416 -6.28 6.22 -25.60
N GLN A 417 -6.49 5.02 -25.06
CA GLN A 417 -7.50 4.10 -25.58
C GLN A 417 -8.89 4.71 -25.43
N LEU A 418 -9.21 5.17 -24.20
CA LEU A 418 -10.45 5.87 -23.81
C LEU A 418 -10.77 7.06 -24.72
N GLN A 419 -9.74 7.80 -25.13
CA GLN A 419 -9.86 8.93 -26.02
C GLN A 419 -10.18 8.50 -27.47
N ASP A 420 -9.57 7.42 -27.96
CA ASP A 420 -9.81 6.94 -29.33
C ASP A 420 -11.26 6.46 -29.53
N LEU A 421 -11.89 5.75 -28.58
CA LEU A 421 -13.32 5.42 -28.73
C LEU A 421 -14.20 6.64 -28.52
N LEU A 422 -13.80 7.58 -27.65
CA LEU A 422 -14.55 8.83 -27.51
C LEU A 422 -14.62 9.57 -28.83
N ASP A 423 -13.51 9.65 -29.56
CA ASP A 423 -13.49 10.28 -30.87
C ASP A 423 -14.26 9.45 -31.92
N ALA A 424 -14.18 8.12 -31.87
CA ALA A 424 -14.98 7.26 -32.74
C ALA A 424 -16.50 7.41 -32.50
N THR A 425 -16.92 7.48 -31.24
CA THR A 425 -18.33 7.61 -30.83
C THR A 425 -18.89 9.01 -31.06
N ARG A 426 -18.10 10.08 -30.86
CA ARG A 426 -18.49 11.47 -31.22
C ARG A 426 -18.93 11.62 -32.67
N ILE A 427 -18.34 10.84 -33.57
CA ILE A 427 -18.69 10.87 -35.00
C ILE A 427 -20.01 10.12 -35.27
N LEU A 428 -20.40 9.19 -34.40
CA LEU A 428 -21.58 8.35 -34.55
C LEU A 428 -22.83 8.93 -33.86
N VAL A 429 -22.68 9.83 -32.89
CA VAL A 429 -23.82 10.51 -32.26
C VAL A 429 -24.41 11.55 -33.22
N PRO A 430 -25.69 11.43 -33.64
CA PRO A 430 -26.32 12.43 -34.50
C PRO A 430 -26.36 13.81 -33.82
N ARG A 431 -26.02 14.88 -34.54
CA ARG A 431 -26.35 16.25 -34.10
C ARG A 431 -27.87 16.35 -34.00
N ALA A 432 -28.39 16.81 -32.86
CA ALA A 432 -29.82 16.96 -32.62
C ALA A 432 -30.49 17.64 -33.84
N ARG A 433 -31.27 16.86 -34.59
CA ARG A 433 -32.12 17.40 -35.64
C ARG A 433 -33.47 17.69 -34.99
N SER A 434 -33.81 18.97 -34.93
CA SER A 434 -35.16 19.43 -34.65
C SER A 434 -36.11 18.88 -35.73
N GLY A 435 -37.09 18.07 -35.32
CA GLY A 435 -38.35 17.89 -36.05
C GLY A 435 -38.41 16.79 -37.11
N ARG A 436 -38.51 15.51 -36.68
CA ARG A 436 -39.34 14.50 -37.37
C ARG A 436 -39.97 13.55 -36.33
N GLU A 437 -41.30 13.57 -36.23
CA GLU A 437 -42.12 12.75 -35.33
C GLU A 437 -42.28 11.30 -35.82
N SER A 438 -41.19 10.62 -36.20
CA SER A 438 -41.26 9.28 -36.81
C SER A 438 -40.10 8.34 -36.43
N ASP A 439 -39.40 8.59 -35.34
CA ASP A 439 -38.36 7.67 -34.87
C ASP A 439 -39.01 6.58 -34.00
N SER A 440 -38.67 5.31 -34.26
CA SER A 440 -39.17 4.18 -33.47
C SER A 440 -38.54 4.17 -32.06
N ASP A 441 -39.25 3.64 -31.05
CA ASP A 441 -38.75 3.57 -29.65
C ASP A 441 -37.35 2.92 -29.54
N ALA A 442 -37.02 2.00 -30.46
CA ALA A 442 -35.72 1.34 -30.51
C ALA A 442 -34.59 2.24 -31.04
N GLU A 443 -34.88 3.16 -31.96
CA GLU A 443 -33.90 4.12 -32.50
C GLU A 443 -33.61 5.24 -31.50
N ILE A 444 -34.63 5.68 -30.76
CA ILE A 444 -34.48 6.63 -29.65
C ILE A 444 -33.64 5.99 -28.53
N GLU A 445 -33.93 4.75 -28.15
CA GLU A 445 -33.15 4.02 -27.14
C GLU A 445 -31.69 3.80 -27.59
N HIS A 446 -31.45 3.55 -28.88
CA HIS A 446 -30.09 3.43 -29.44
C HIS A 446 -29.35 4.77 -29.38
N ALA A 447 -29.99 5.87 -29.74
CA ALA A 447 -29.42 7.21 -29.66
C ALA A 447 -29.13 7.65 -28.22
N GLU A 448 -30.02 7.36 -27.27
CA GLU A 448 -29.82 7.61 -25.84
C GLU A 448 -28.66 6.79 -25.26
N LYS A 449 -28.57 5.50 -25.60
CA LYS A 449 -27.44 4.64 -25.23
C LYS A 449 -26.13 5.19 -25.81
N LEU A 450 -26.13 5.70 -27.05
CA LEU A 450 -24.95 6.32 -27.65
C LEU A 450 -24.56 7.66 -26.99
N ARG A 451 -25.53 8.46 -26.54
CA ARG A 451 -25.27 9.68 -25.72
C ARG A 451 -24.70 9.32 -24.35
N GLN A 452 -25.26 8.30 -23.69
CA GLN A 452 -24.76 7.78 -22.42
C GLN A 452 -23.34 7.22 -22.58
N VAL A 453 -23.08 6.51 -23.69
CA VAL A 453 -21.76 6.04 -24.11
C VAL A 453 -20.81 7.23 -24.21
N ARG A 454 -21.12 8.28 -24.99
CA ARG A 454 -20.30 9.51 -25.10
C ARG A 454 -19.93 10.12 -23.75
N ALA A 455 -20.81 10.04 -22.75
CA ALA A 455 -20.57 10.59 -21.42
C ALA A 455 -19.67 9.72 -20.51
N VAL A 456 -19.26 8.49 -20.91
CA VAL A 456 -18.82 7.46 -19.94
C VAL A 456 -17.58 6.56 -20.29
N LEU A 457 -17.43 6.05 -21.53
CA LEU A 457 -16.47 5.08 -22.17
C LEU A 457 -15.29 4.36 -21.39
N GLU A 458 -14.93 3.02 -21.44
CA GLU A 458 -14.97 1.87 -22.45
C GLU A 458 -14.84 0.36 -21.96
N GLU A 459 -15.32 -0.67 -22.73
CA GLU A 459 -14.76 -2.05 -23.07
C GLU A 459 -15.50 -2.66 -24.33
N LEU A 460 -14.85 -3.44 -25.23
CA LEU A 460 -15.46 -4.03 -26.47
C LEU A 460 -15.24 -5.56 -26.61
N LYS A 461 -16.31 -6.34 -26.87
CA LYS A 461 -16.25 -7.79 -27.14
C LYS A 461 -16.90 -8.13 -28.48
N PRO A 462 -16.33 -9.00 -29.32
CA PRO A 462 -16.98 -9.41 -30.57
C PRO A 462 -18.20 -10.33 -30.36
N SER A 463 -19.17 -10.25 -31.27
CA SER A 463 -20.41 -11.05 -31.25
C SER A 463 -20.58 -11.94 -32.50
N ASN A 464 -20.33 -11.43 -33.71
CA ASN A 464 -20.51 -12.16 -34.98
C ASN A 464 -19.42 -11.83 -36.03
N TRP A 465 -19.17 -12.75 -36.97
CA TRP A 465 -18.05 -12.73 -37.94
C TRP A 465 -18.49 -13.08 -39.36
N VAL A 466 -17.78 -12.55 -40.37
CA VAL A 466 -17.94 -12.94 -41.78
C VAL A 466 -16.58 -13.14 -42.44
N HIS A 467 -16.45 -14.21 -43.23
CA HIS A 467 -15.29 -14.46 -44.08
C HIS A 467 -15.40 -13.67 -45.39
N ILE A 468 -14.41 -12.84 -45.70
CA ILE A 468 -14.32 -12.13 -46.97
C ILE A 468 -13.11 -12.67 -47.74
N PRO A 469 -13.30 -13.29 -48.92
CA PRO A 469 -12.19 -13.71 -49.76
C PRO A 469 -11.42 -12.49 -50.28
N LYS A 470 -10.10 -12.42 -50.07
CA LYS A 470 -9.26 -11.40 -50.72
C LYS A 470 -9.08 -11.71 -52.21
N SER A 471 -9.29 -10.70 -53.04
CA SER A 471 -8.77 -10.71 -54.41
C SER A 471 -7.24 -10.61 -54.38
N ASN A 472 -6.58 -11.74 -54.71
CA ASN A 472 -5.14 -11.90 -54.94
C ASN A 472 -4.22 -11.90 -53.71
N SER A 473 -4.29 -12.96 -52.89
CA SER A 473 -3.18 -13.74 -52.29
C SER A 473 -3.74 -14.67 -51.20
N ASN A 474 -3.25 -15.90 -51.11
CA ASN A 474 -3.76 -16.98 -50.23
C ASN A 474 -3.62 -16.66 -48.73
N GLY A 475 -4.51 -15.83 -48.20
CA GLY A 475 -4.72 -15.59 -46.78
C GLY A 475 -6.17 -15.16 -46.54
N GLU A 476 -6.91 -15.96 -45.79
CA GLU A 476 -8.27 -15.63 -45.33
C GLU A 476 -8.17 -14.61 -44.19
N GLU A 477 -8.82 -13.45 -44.33
CA GLU A 477 -8.97 -12.49 -43.24
C GLU A 477 -10.43 -12.51 -42.75
N GLU A 478 -10.60 -12.87 -41.48
CA GLU A 478 -11.87 -12.78 -40.76
C GLU A 478 -12.12 -11.33 -40.32
N TYR A 479 -13.32 -10.82 -40.58
CA TYR A 479 -13.75 -9.50 -40.12
C TYR A 479 -14.95 -9.60 -39.18
N PRO A 480 -14.95 -8.85 -38.04
CA PRO A 480 -16.12 -8.78 -37.17
C PRO A 480 -17.20 -7.94 -37.86
N ILE A 481 -18.44 -8.42 -37.85
CA ILE A 481 -19.62 -7.69 -38.35
C ILE A 481 -20.49 -7.14 -37.21
N GLU A 482 -20.34 -7.70 -36.01
CA GLU A 482 -21.04 -7.27 -34.81
C GLU A 482 -20.13 -7.44 -33.60
N ALA A 483 -20.15 -6.48 -32.70
CA ALA A 483 -19.51 -6.54 -31.39
C ALA A 483 -20.49 -6.12 -30.29
N LEU A 484 -20.45 -6.81 -29.16
CA LEU A 484 -21.04 -6.36 -27.91
C LEU A 484 -20.08 -5.43 -27.16
N MET A 485 -20.37 -4.13 -27.18
CA MET A 485 -19.72 -3.16 -26.32
C MET A 485 -20.28 -3.26 -24.90
N VAL A 486 -19.39 -3.34 -23.90
CA VAL A 486 -19.76 -3.38 -22.48
C VAL A 486 -19.09 -2.22 -21.78
N LEU A 487 -19.85 -1.17 -21.53
CA LEU A 487 -19.34 0.00 -20.82
C LEU A 487 -19.59 -0.13 -19.32
N LYS A 488 -18.54 -0.05 -18.49
CA LYS A 488 -18.63 -0.09 -17.02
C LYS A 488 -18.04 1.19 -16.43
N TYR A 489 -18.76 1.83 -15.52
CA TYR A 489 -18.35 3.07 -14.88
C TYR A 489 -18.90 3.20 -13.47
N GLY A 490 -18.38 4.15 -12.69
CA GLY A 490 -18.65 4.23 -11.26
C GLY A 490 -18.08 3.04 -10.50
N GLY A 491 -18.58 2.75 -9.30
CA GLY A 491 -17.99 1.73 -8.42
C GLY A 491 -16.62 2.15 -7.85
N VAL A 492 -16.35 3.45 -7.84
CA VAL A 492 -15.11 4.08 -7.38
C VAL A 492 -15.25 4.41 -5.89
N LEU A 493 -14.18 4.28 -5.12
CA LEU A 493 -14.17 4.63 -3.70
C LEU A 493 -14.53 6.11 -3.50
N THR A 494 -15.47 6.42 -2.61
CA THR A 494 -15.87 7.81 -2.30
C THR A 494 -14.84 8.49 -1.39
N HIS A 495 -14.98 9.81 -1.21
CA HIS A 495 -14.25 10.54 -0.17
C HIS A 495 -14.52 9.95 1.22
N ALA A 496 -15.80 9.71 1.54
CA ALA A 496 -16.22 9.13 2.81
C ALA A 496 -15.60 7.75 3.03
N GLY A 497 -15.66 6.86 2.02
CA GLY A 497 -15.05 5.53 2.09
C GLY A 497 -13.54 5.57 2.28
N ARG A 498 -12.84 6.56 1.70
CA ARG A 498 -11.40 6.78 1.92
C ARG A 498 -11.12 7.23 3.35
N LYS A 499 -11.89 8.19 3.88
CA LYS A 499 -11.73 8.71 5.24
C LYS A 499 -12.03 7.64 6.30
N GLN A 500 -13.11 6.88 6.13
CA GLN A 500 -13.46 5.74 6.98
C GLN A 500 -12.35 4.68 7.02
N ALA A 501 -11.79 4.34 5.86
CA ALA A 501 -10.68 3.39 5.79
C ALA A 501 -9.44 3.90 6.53
N GLU A 502 -9.10 5.20 6.38
CA GLU A 502 -7.99 5.82 7.10
C GLU A 502 -8.23 5.83 8.62
N GLU A 503 -9.42 6.20 9.07
CA GLU A 503 -9.81 6.17 10.49
C GLU A 503 -9.77 4.76 11.07
N LEU A 504 -10.24 3.76 10.31
CA LEU A 504 -10.15 2.37 10.73
C LEU A 504 -8.69 1.91 10.85
N GLY A 505 -7.81 2.32 9.93
CA GLY A 505 -6.38 2.08 10.04
C GLY A 505 -5.79 2.67 11.33
N ARG A 506 -6.18 3.90 11.68
CA ARG A 506 -5.78 4.57 12.92
C ARG A 506 -6.32 3.84 14.16
N TYR A 507 -7.55 3.36 14.11
CA TYR A 507 -8.14 2.53 15.16
C TYR A 507 -7.34 1.23 15.35
N PHE A 508 -6.99 0.52 14.27
CA PHE A 508 -6.18 -0.70 14.32
C PHE A 508 -4.82 -0.46 14.96
N ARG A 509 -4.14 0.63 14.58
CA ARG A 509 -2.86 1.02 15.17
C ARG A 509 -2.95 1.17 16.69
N ASN A 510 -4.01 1.81 17.18
CA ASN A 510 -4.12 2.20 18.58
C ASN A 510 -4.69 1.09 19.49
N ASN A 511 -5.48 0.16 18.94
CA ASN A 511 -6.26 -0.79 19.74
C ASN A 511 -5.94 -2.27 19.49
N MET A 512 -5.32 -2.63 18.36
CA MET A 512 -5.10 -4.05 18.03
C MET A 512 -3.82 -4.64 18.61
N TYR A 513 -2.88 -3.78 19.05
CA TYR A 513 -1.55 -4.17 19.53
C TYR A 513 -1.38 -3.82 21.03
N PRO A 514 -0.73 -4.67 21.84
CA PRO A 514 -0.50 -4.43 23.28
C PRO A 514 0.22 -3.10 23.57
N SER A 515 -0.19 -2.46 24.66
CA SER A 515 0.08 -1.05 24.99
C SER A 515 1.40 -0.81 25.73
N GLU A 516 2.55 -0.86 25.05
CA GLU A 516 3.77 -0.23 25.55
C GLU A 516 3.91 1.21 24.98
N GLY A 517 3.13 2.15 25.51
CA GLY A 517 3.16 3.58 25.10
C GLY A 517 2.26 3.90 23.89
N PRO A 518 2.42 5.07 23.23
CA PRO A 518 1.60 5.48 22.08
C PRO A 518 2.03 4.65 20.85
N GLY A 519 1.62 3.38 20.83
CA GLY A 519 1.79 2.42 19.75
C GLY A 519 3.25 2.13 19.36
N LEU A 520 4.08 1.64 20.30
CA LEU A 520 5.36 0.92 20.08
C LEU A 520 6.33 1.49 19.00
N LEU A 521 6.37 2.81 18.73
CA LEU A 521 7.24 3.47 17.72
C LEU A 521 6.99 3.07 16.24
N ARG A 522 5.75 2.74 15.87
CA ARG A 522 5.26 2.51 14.49
C ARG A 522 5.53 1.12 13.94
N LEU A 523 4.44 0.47 13.56
CA LEU A 523 4.40 -0.90 13.06
C LEU A 523 5.49 -1.16 12.01
N HIS A 524 5.59 -0.31 10.98
CA HIS A 524 6.54 -0.57 9.89
C HIS A 524 7.98 -0.07 10.14
N SER A 525 8.16 1.11 10.71
CA SER A 525 9.50 1.74 10.80
C SER A 525 10.39 1.10 11.88
N THR A 526 9.77 0.36 12.80
CA THR A 526 10.48 -0.52 13.72
C THR A 526 10.74 -1.87 13.07
N TYR A 527 11.81 -2.54 13.47
CA TYR A 527 12.13 -3.89 12.98
C TYR A 527 11.27 -4.98 13.64
N ARG A 528 10.24 -4.60 14.41
CA ARG A 528 9.41 -5.48 15.23
C ARG A 528 8.14 -6.02 14.56
N HIS A 529 7.77 -5.55 13.36
CA HIS A 529 6.55 -6.03 12.69
C HIS A 529 6.81 -6.51 11.25
N ASP A 530 6.16 -7.61 10.91
CA ASP A 530 6.03 -8.16 9.57
C ASP A 530 4.66 -7.82 8.98
N LEU A 531 4.52 -6.63 8.38
CA LEU A 531 3.26 -6.18 7.80
C LEU A 531 3.17 -6.55 6.32
N LYS A 532 2.12 -7.28 5.93
CA LYS A 532 1.72 -7.47 4.53
C LYS A 532 0.25 -7.13 4.35
N ILE A 533 -0.05 -6.41 3.28
CA ILE A 533 -1.39 -5.99 2.90
C ILE A 533 -1.71 -6.60 1.54
N TYR A 534 -2.83 -7.29 1.44
CA TYR A 534 -3.33 -7.96 0.25
C TYR A 534 -4.64 -7.31 -0.16
N SER A 535 -4.88 -7.21 -1.47
CA SER A 535 -6.18 -6.84 -2.00
C SER A 535 -6.54 -7.64 -3.24
N SER A 536 -7.83 -7.79 -3.50
CA SER A 536 -8.34 -8.16 -4.83
C SER A 536 -7.85 -7.20 -5.93
N ASP A 537 -7.98 -7.60 -7.20
CA ASP A 537 -7.59 -6.74 -8.34
C ASP A 537 -8.53 -5.54 -8.58
N GLU A 538 -9.58 -5.42 -7.77
CA GLU A 538 -10.56 -4.37 -7.88
C GLU A 538 -10.06 -3.01 -7.33
N GLY A 539 -10.10 -1.99 -8.19
CA GLY A 539 -9.53 -0.67 -7.89
C GLY A 539 -10.03 -0.02 -6.60
N ARG A 540 -11.33 -0.12 -6.27
CA ARG A 540 -11.85 0.43 -4.99
C ARG A 540 -11.32 -0.30 -3.75
N VAL A 541 -11.04 -1.60 -3.88
CA VAL A 541 -10.53 -2.43 -2.79
C VAL A 541 -9.06 -2.07 -2.55
N GLN A 542 -8.29 -1.90 -3.62
CA GLN A 542 -6.91 -1.38 -3.57
C GLN A 542 -6.83 0.01 -2.93
N MET A 543 -7.71 0.92 -3.34
CA MET A 543 -7.74 2.27 -2.77
C MET A 543 -8.17 2.27 -1.30
N SER A 544 -9.09 1.39 -0.91
CA SER A 544 -9.46 1.20 0.51
C SER A 544 -8.28 0.69 1.32
N ALA A 545 -7.57 -0.32 0.79
CA ALA A 545 -6.38 -0.89 1.43
C ALA A 545 -5.27 0.15 1.59
N ALA A 546 -5.03 0.97 0.56
CA ALA A 546 -4.07 2.06 0.61
C ALA A 546 -4.46 3.15 1.63
N ALA A 547 -5.74 3.50 1.72
CA ALA A 547 -6.24 4.49 2.69
C ALA A 547 -6.13 3.99 4.12
N PHE A 548 -6.49 2.73 4.34
CA PHE A 548 -6.25 2.06 5.61
C PHE A 548 -4.77 2.01 5.96
N ALA A 549 -3.90 1.63 5.01
CA ALA A 549 -2.46 1.58 5.23
C ALA A 549 -1.91 2.95 5.64
N LYS A 550 -2.40 4.03 5.03
CA LYS A 550 -2.06 5.41 5.42
C LYS A 550 -2.41 5.65 6.90
N GLY A 551 -3.62 5.32 7.34
CA GLY A 551 -4.03 5.51 8.74
C GLY A 551 -3.30 4.60 9.74
N LEU A 552 -3.10 3.34 9.37
CA LEU A 552 -2.38 2.34 10.16
C LEU A 552 -0.93 2.72 10.38
N LEU A 553 -0.26 3.19 9.33
CA LEU A 553 1.13 3.61 9.34
C LEU A 553 1.30 5.07 9.71
N ASP A 554 0.20 5.81 9.82
CA ASP A 554 0.12 7.24 10.17
C ASP A 554 0.93 8.09 9.20
N LEU A 555 0.79 7.84 7.90
CA LEU A 555 1.54 8.53 6.86
C LEU A 555 0.91 9.90 6.57
N GLU A 556 1.74 10.94 6.58
CA GLU A 556 1.34 12.33 6.30
C GLU A 556 1.20 12.57 4.77
N GLY A 557 0.30 13.49 4.38
CA GLY A 557 0.11 13.91 2.99
C GLY A 557 -1.02 13.19 2.22
N GLU A 558 -1.08 13.43 0.91
CA GLU A 558 -2.09 12.81 0.02
C GLU A 558 -1.84 11.31 -0.16
N LEU A 559 -2.88 10.58 -0.58
CA LEU A 559 -2.82 9.15 -0.81
C LEU A 559 -1.95 8.86 -2.05
N THR A 560 -0.67 8.60 -1.80
CA THR A 560 0.31 8.44 -2.89
C THR A 560 0.09 7.15 -3.67
N PRO A 561 0.34 7.13 -5.00
CA PRO A 561 0.27 5.90 -5.81
C PRO A 561 1.15 4.75 -5.28
N ILE A 562 2.20 5.06 -4.52
CA ILE A 562 3.08 4.07 -3.88
C ILE A 562 2.36 3.30 -2.75
N LEU A 563 1.36 3.88 -2.09
CA LEU A 563 0.56 3.11 -1.12
C LEU A 563 -0.18 1.94 -1.80
N VAL A 564 -0.51 2.06 -3.09
CA VAL A 564 -1.09 0.96 -3.87
C VAL A 564 -0.03 -0.10 -4.19
N SER A 565 1.25 0.25 -4.31
CA SER A 565 2.33 -0.74 -4.50
C SER A 565 2.70 -1.49 -3.22
N LEU A 566 2.36 -0.96 -2.04
CA LEU A 566 2.45 -1.68 -0.76
C LEU A 566 1.39 -2.78 -0.63
N VAL A 567 0.34 -2.70 -1.44
CA VAL A 567 -0.74 -3.68 -1.46
C VAL A 567 -0.42 -4.73 -2.52
N SER A 568 -0.10 -5.93 -2.05
CA SER A 568 0.14 -7.07 -2.93
C SER A 568 -1.17 -7.48 -3.61
N LYS A 569 -1.16 -7.48 -4.94
CA LYS A 569 -2.28 -7.96 -5.74
C LYS A 569 -2.25 -9.47 -5.76
N ASP A 570 -3.29 -10.08 -5.23
CA ASP A 570 -3.45 -11.54 -5.29
C ASP A 570 -4.87 -11.87 -5.74
N SER A 571 -5.14 -11.64 -7.02
CA SER A 571 -6.42 -11.99 -7.63
C SER A 571 -6.71 -13.48 -7.60
N SER A 572 -5.68 -14.32 -7.51
CA SER A 572 -5.89 -15.75 -7.36
C SER A 572 -6.57 -16.08 -6.03
N MET A 573 -6.29 -15.34 -4.95
CA MET A 573 -6.81 -15.63 -3.62
C MET A 573 -8.15 -14.93 -3.31
N LEU A 574 -8.35 -13.70 -3.79
CA LEU A 574 -9.43 -12.81 -3.34
C LEU A 574 -10.50 -12.50 -4.42
N ASP A 575 -10.45 -13.17 -5.58
CA ASP A 575 -11.45 -13.03 -6.67
C ASP A 575 -12.22 -14.34 -6.98
N GLY A 576 -12.31 -15.28 -6.02
CA GLY A 576 -12.90 -16.63 -6.15
C GLY A 576 -14.43 -16.71 -6.34
N LEU A 577 -15.11 -15.64 -6.76
CA LEU A 577 -16.57 -15.60 -6.93
C LEU A 577 -17.10 -16.63 -7.93
N GLN A 578 -16.28 -17.10 -8.87
CA GLN A 578 -16.68 -18.12 -9.85
C GLN A 578 -16.91 -19.50 -9.20
N ASP A 579 -16.23 -19.81 -8.10
CA ASP A 579 -16.21 -21.15 -7.52
C ASP A 579 -17.55 -21.51 -6.81
N GLY A 580 -18.37 -20.52 -6.45
CA GLY A 580 -19.67 -20.69 -5.77
C GLY A 580 -20.89 -20.13 -6.50
N SER A 581 -20.75 -19.70 -7.77
CA SER A 581 -21.80 -19.03 -8.54
C SER A 581 -23.09 -19.86 -8.64
N ILE A 582 -22.96 -21.17 -8.89
CA ILE A 582 -24.11 -22.06 -9.11
C ILE A 582 -24.95 -22.14 -7.84
N GLU A 583 -24.34 -22.41 -6.68
CA GLU A 583 -25.06 -22.49 -5.42
C GLU A 583 -25.68 -21.15 -4.99
N ILE A 584 -25.03 -20.04 -5.30
CA ILE A 584 -25.60 -18.69 -5.08
C ILE A 584 -26.83 -18.47 -5.96
N ASP A 585 -26.75 -18.81 -7.25
CA ASP A 585 -27.87 -18.65 -8.18
C ASP A 585 -29.07 -19.51 -7.76
N GLU A 586 -28.83 -20.74 -7.27
CA GLU A 586 -29.85 -21.59 -6.67
C GLU A 586 -30.48 -20.97 -5.42
N ALA A 587 -29.67 -20.40 -4.51
CA ALA A 587 -30.17 -19.71 -3.33
C ALA A 587 -31.05 -18.49 -3.70
N LYS A 588 -30.60 -17.70 -4.67
CA LYS A 588 -31.33 -16.53 -5.20
C LYS A 588 -32.66 -16.94 -5.84
N ALA A 589 -32.68 -18.01 -6.62
CA ALA A 589 -33.91 -18.53 -7.23
C ALA A 589 -34.93 -18.97 -6.16
N ARG A 590 -34.46 -19.65 -5.10
CA ARG A 590 -35.32 -20.05 -3.97
C ARG A 590 -35.84 -18.84 -3.19
N LEU A 591 -34.99 -17.86 -2.90
CA LEU A 591 -35.40 -16.61 -2.24
C LEU A 591 -36.46 -15.86 -3.05
N HIS A 592 -36.28 -15.76 -4.36
CA HIS A 592 -37.25 -15.16 -5.25
C HIS A 592 -38.61 -15.86 -5.16
N ASN A 593 -38.62 -17.20 -5.16
CA ASN A 593 -39.86 -17.97 -4.97
C ASN A 593 -40.50 -17.74 -3.60
N ILE A 594 -39.72 -17.62 -2.52
CA ILE A 594 -40.23 -17.30 -1.17
C ILE A 594 -40.88 -15.92 -1.15
N ILE A 595 -40.22 -14.92 -1.74
CA ILE A 595 -40.74 -13.54 -1.81
C ILE A 595 -42.07 -13.50 -2.59
N LEU A 596 -42.18 -14.22 -3.71
CA LEU A 596 -43.41 -14.25 -4.52
C LEU A 596 -44.52 -15.10 -3.93
N SER A 597 -44.20 -16.22 -3.26
CA SER A 597 -45.17 -17.13 -2.63
C SER A 597 -45.74 -16.59 -1.31
N SER A 598 -45.09 -15.59 -0.69
CA SER A 598 -45.59 -14.88 0.51
C SER A 598 -46.98 -14.24 0.36
N LYS A 599 -47.58 -14.26 -0.84
CA LYS A 599 -48.96 -13.80 -1.07
C LYS A 599 -50.04 -14.66 -0.42
N ILE A 600 -49.77 -15.87 0.07
CA ILE A 600 -50.80 -16.73 0.69
C ILE A 600 -50.21 -17.58 1.83
N ALA A 601 -50.12 -17.03 3.03
CA ALA A 601 -50.00 -17.85 4.25
C ALA A 601 -50.66 -17.12 5.42
N ASN A 602 -51.96 -17.37 5.59
CA ASN A 602 -52.60 -17.16 6.87
C ASN A 602 -52.01 -18.18 7.85
N GLY A 603 -51.27 -17.69 8.84
CA GLY A 603 -51.29 -18.30 10.18
C GLY A 603 -50.51 -19.59 10.43
N GLU A 604 -49.42 -19.89 9.72
CA GLU A 604 -48.45 -20.89 10.20
C GLU A 604 -47.08 -20.25 10.42
N THR A 605 -46.73 -20.06 11.69
CA THR A 605 -45.35 -19.81 12.14
C THR A 605 -44.48 -20.98 11.68
N MET A 606 -43.63 -20.75 10.67
CA MET A 606 -42.57 -21.71 10.34
C MET A 606 -41.61 -21.80 11.54
N GLU A 607 -41.64 -22.94 12.25
CA GLU A 607 -40.69 -23.30 13.31
C GLU A 607 -39.29 -23.53 12.73
N PHE A 608 -38.53 -22.49 12.39
CA PHE A 608 -37.08 -22.65 12.18
C PHE A 608 -36.25 -21.44 12.62
N PRO A 609 -36.16 -21.16 13.93
CA PRO A 609 -35.47 -19.97 14.47
C PRO A 609 -33.96 -19.91 14.17
N TRP A 610 -33.31 -21.06 13.95
CA TRP A 610 -31.86 -21.15 13.73
C TRP A 610 -31.44 -21.30 12.25
N MET A 611 -32.38 -21.26 11.31
CA MET A 611 -32.10 -21.49 9.87
C MET A 611 -32.00 -20.22 9.03
N VAL A 612 -32.32 -19.06 9.60
CA VAL A 612 -32.37 -17.78 8.87
C VAL A 612 -31.35 -16.82 9.47
N ASP A 613 -30.47 -16.25 8.66
CA ASP A 613 -29.63 -15.12 9.10
C ASP A 613 -30.36 -13.80 8.83
N GLY A 614 -30.20 -12.83 9.73
CA GLY A 614 -30.82 -11.51 9.62
C GLY A 614 -32.29 -11.51 10.06
N ALA A 615 -33.02 -10.43 9.74
CA ALA A 615 -34.42 -10.25 10.14
C ALA A 615 -35.41 -11.22 9.42
N GLY A 616 -34.90 -12.09 8.55
CA GLY A 616 -35.69 -12.85 7.59
C GLY A 616 -36.28 -11.97 6.50
N VAL A 617 -36.82 -12.60 5.44
CA VAL A 617 -37.58 -11.86 4.43
C VAL A 617 -38.89 -11.39 5.06
N PRO A 618 -39.25 -10.09 4.97
CA PRO A 618 -40.48 -9.58 5.57
C PRO A 618 -41.73 -10.33 5.05
N PRO A 619 -42.73 -10.60 5.90
CA PRO A 619 -43.94 -11.31 5.47
C PRO A 619 -44.73 -10.54 4.41
N ASN A 620 -44.59 -9.21 4.36
CA ASN A 620 -45.17 -8.33 3.36
C ASN A 620 -44.20 -7.98 2.21
N ALA A 621 -43.16 -8.77 1.97
CA ALA A 621 -42.11 -8.47 0.97
C ALA A 621 -42.66 -8.19 -0.44
N ALA A 622 -43.72 -8.89 -0.87
CA ALA A 622 -44.36 -8.62 -2.16
C ALA A 622 -44.98 -7.20 -2.26
N ASN A 623 -45.56 -6.71 -1.16
CA ASN A 623 -46.09 -5.35 -1.09
C ASN A 623 -44.96 -4.32 -1.03
N LEU A 624 -43.89 -4.63 -0.28
CA LEU A 624 -42.69 -3.79 -0.21
C LEU A 624 -42.03 -3.65 -1.59
N LEU A 625 -41.95 -4.71 -2.39
CA LEU A 625 -41.45 -4.63 -3.77
C LEU A 625 -42.30 -3.72 -4.66
N THR A 626 -43.62 -3.75 -4.48
CA THR A 626 -44.54 -2.87 -5.22
C THR A 626 -44.34 -1.41 -4.83
N ASN A 627 -44.24 -1.12 -3.53
CA ASN A 627 -43.93 0.21 -3.01
C ASN A 627 -42.56 0.70 -3.48
N LEU A 628 -41.56 -0.19 -3.52
CA LEU A 628 -40.22 0.10 -4.01
C LEU A 628 -40.23 0.52 -5.48
N ALA A 629 -40.97 -0.20 -6.32
CA ALA A 629 -41.12 0.15 -7.74
C ALA A 629 -41.80 1.51 -7.93
N GLN A 630 -42.86 1.79 -7.15
CA GLN A 630 -43.59 3.06 -7.21
C GLN A 630 -42.70 4.25 -6.78
N LEU A 631 -42.03 4.15 -5.63
CA LEU A 631 -41.11 5.18 -5.14
C LEU A 631 -39.93 5.41 -6.10
N THR A 632 -39.39 4.33 -6.69
CA THR A 632 -38.32 4.44 -7.69
C THR A 632 -38.77 5.21 -8.92
N LYS A 633 -40.02 5.00 -9.37
CA LYS A 633 -40.62 5.73 -10.49
C LYS A 633 -40.81 7.21 -10.18
N GLU A 634 -41.27 7.55 -8.98
CA GLU A 634 -41.44 8.93 -8.52
C GLU A 634 -40.10 9.69 -8.46
N ILE A 635 -39.06 9.05 -7.94
CA ILE A 635 -37.71 9.65 -7.90
C ILE A 635 -37.14 9.78 -9.32
N THR A 636 -37.32 8.76 -10.17
CA THR A 636 -36.86 8.81 -11.57
C THR A 636 -37.50 9.97 -12.33
N ALA A 637 -38.78 10.28 -12.08
CA ALA A 637 -39.46 11.43 -12.69
C ALA A 637 -38.88 12.78 -12.19
N GLN A 638 -38.56 12.90 -10.90
CA GLN A 638 -37.92 14.10 -10.34
C GLN A 638 -36.54 14.33 -10.94
N VAL A 639 -35.72 13.27 -11.04
CA VAL A 639 -34.37 13.37 -11.63
C VAL A 639 -34.43 13.69 -13.13
N LYS A 640 -35.46 13.21 -13.84
CA LYS A 640 -35.69 13.57 -15.24
C LYS A 640 -35.88 15.09 -15.40
N LEU A 641 -36.72 15.68 -14.57
CA LEU A 641 -36.97 17.13 -14.60
C LEU A 641 -35.69 17.94 -14.37
N LEU A 642 -34.83 17.49 -13.44
CA LEU A 642 -33.53 18.11 -13.21
C LEU A 642 -32.60 17.99 -14.43
N SER A 643 -32.61 16.84 -15.12
CA SER A 643 -31.84 16.63 -16.34
C SER A 643 -32.33 17.50 -17.50
N ASP A 644 -33.65 17.60 -17.69
CA ASP A 644 -34.24 18.38 -18.78
C ASP A 644 -33.95 19.89 -18.58
N ASN A 645 -34.00 20.39 -17.35
CA ASN A 645 -33.66 21.79 -17.02
C ASN A 645 -32.19 22.13 -17.28
N GLU A 646 -31.25 21.22 -16.97
CA GLU A 646 -29.81 21.40 -17.24
C GLU A 646 -29.54 21.52 -18.76
N ASP A 647 -30.25 20.72 -19.57
CA ASP A 647 -30.16 20.78 -21.03
C ASP A 647 -30.75 22.10 -21.60
N GLU A 648 -31.83 22.65 -21.04
CA GLU A 648 -32.41 23.94 -21.46
C GLU A 648 -31.51 25.15 -21.11
N GLU A 649 -30.88 25.17 -19.93
CA GLU A 649 -29.90 26.19 -19.55
C GLU A 649 -28.62 26.11 -20.41
N ALA A 650 -28.16 24.90 -20.75
CA ALA A 650 -27.00 24.70 -21.63
C ALA A 650 -27.24 25.14 -23.09
N VAL A 651 -28.50 25.12 -23.56
CA VAL A 651 -28.87 25.58 -24.91
C VAL A 651 -28.97 27.11 -25.00
N THR A 652 -29.22 27.79 -23.88
CA THR A 652 -29.37 29.26 -23.82
C THR A 652 -28.05 30.00 -23.60
N ASP A 653 -27.04 29.35 -23.01
CA ASP A 653 -25.72 29.94 -22.74
C ASP A 653 -24.64 29.40 -23.70
N SER A 654 -24.74 29.75 -24.99
CA SER A 654 -23.84 29.24 -26.05
C SER A 654 -22.39 29.79 -25.98
N ASP A 655 -22.10 30.72 -25.07
CA ASP A 655 -20.78 31.38 -24.93
C ASP A 655 -20.06 31.06 -23.60
N SER A 656 -20.67 30.30 -22.68
CA SER A 656 -19.98 29.83 -21.46
C SER A 656 -19.13 28.58 -21.74
N PRO A 657 -17.92 28.48 -21.13
CA PRO A 657 -17.12 27.27 -21.24
C PRO A 657 -17.88 26.13 -20.56
N SER A 658 -18.35 25.14 -21.34
CA SER A 658 -18.96 23.93 -20.79
C SER A 658 -18.06 23.41 -19.68
N TYR A 659 -18.55 23.27 -18.44
CA TYR A 659 -17.77 22.65 -17.37
C TYR A 659 -17.32 21.28 -17.88
N PRO A 660 -16.03 21.07 -18.19
CA PRO A 660 -15.60 19.84 -18.81
C PRO A 660 -15.92 18.71 -17.84
N TYR A 661 -16.65 17.70 -18.30
CA TYR A 661 -16.81 16.45 -17.58
C TYR A 661 -15.43 15.83 -17.41
N ASP A 662 -14.78 16.12 -16.29
CA ASP A 662 -13.41 15.71 -16.00
C ASP A 662 -13.41 14.67 -14.88
N GLN A 663 -13.71 13.43 -15.27
CA GLN A 663 -13.55 12.26 -14.40
C GLN A 663 -12.11 12.16 -13.86
N ALA A 664 -11.10 12.67 -14.57
CA ALA A 664 -9.71 12.63 -14.10
C ALA A 664 -9.48 13.58 -12.90
N LYS A 665 -10.18 14.72 -12.84
CA LYS A 665 -10.17 15.61 -11.66
C LYS A 665 -10.87 14.97 -10.46
N ALA A 666 -11.95 14.22 -10.68
CA ALA A 666 -12.70 13.53 -9.63
C ALA A 666 -11.93 12.37 -8.99
N LEU A 667 -11.15 11.63 -9.79
CA LEU A 667 -10.38 10.46 -9.34
C LEU A 667 -9.21 10.82 -8.41
N GLY A 668 -8.71 12.05 -8.47
CA GLY A 668 -7.59 12.54 -7.65
C GLY A 668 -8.00 13.37 -6.43
N LYS A 669 -9.22 13.92 -6.37
CA LYS A 669 -9.61 14.80 -5.25
C LYS A 669 -9.69 14.02 -3.94
N THR A 670 -8.92 14.50 -2.97
CA THR A 670 -8.88 13.97 -1.61
C THR A 670 -10.07 14.38 -0.78
N ALA A 671 -10.79 15.45 -1.14
CA ALA A 671 -11.93 16.06 -0.43
C ALA A 671 -13.23 16.06 -1.26
N ILE A 672 -14.36 16.27 -0.59
CA ILE A 672 -15.68 16.47 -1.22
C ILE A 672 -15.64 17.75 -2.07
N ASP A 673 -16.28 17.70 -3.25
CA ASP A 673 -16.42 18.85 -4.13
C ASP A 673 -17.52 19.79 -3.63
N MET A 674 -17.23 20.52 -2.55
CA MET A 674 -18.20 21.41 -1.87
C MET A 674 -18.76 22.47 -2.81
N ASP A 675 -17.95 22.99 -3.73
CA ASP A 675 -18.40 23.97 -4.73
C ASP A 675 -19.51 23.38 -5.60
N ARG A 676 -19.37 22.11 -6.00
CA ARG A 676 -20.36 21.39 -6.80
C ARG A 676 -21.66 21.14 -6.04
N ILE A 677 -21.56 20.75 -4.76
CA ILE A 677 -22.73 20.58 -3.88
C ILE A 677 -23.45 21.92 -3.68
N ALA A 678 -22.70 23.00 -3.45
CA ALA A 678 -23.23 24.35 -3.30
C ALA A 678 -23.92 24.85 -4.58
N SER A 679 -23.43 24.43 -5.76
CA SER A 679 -24.09 24.67 -7.06
C SER A 679 -25.28 23.75 -7.33
N GLY A 680 -25.70 22.89 -6.40
CA GLY A 680 -26.86 22.01 -6.57
C GLY A 680 -26.65 20.83 -7.52
N LEU A 681 -25.40 20.49 -7.85
CA LEU A 681 -25.08 19.43 -8.80
C LEU A 681 -24.85 18.06 -8.09
N PRO A 682 -25.02 16.91 -8.78
CA PRO A 682 -24.82 15.60 -8.16
C PRO A 682 -23.36 15.33 -7.74
N CYS A 683 -23.20 14.61 -6.62
CA CYS A 683 -21.93 14.18 -6.06
C CYS A 683 -21.21 13.10 -6.92
N GLY A 684 -19.89 13.03 -6.80
CA GLY A 684 -19.07 12.04 -7.52
C GLY A 684 -18.83 12.37 -8.99
N SER A 685 -19.02 13.65 -9.37
CA SER A 685 -18.89 14.16 -10.74
C SER A 685 -19.86 13.52 -11.74
N GLU A 686 -20.98 12.95 -11.27
CA GLU A 686 -22.10 12.50 -12.09
C GLU A 686 -22.89 13.72 -12.61
N SER A 687 -23.34 13.72 -13.87
CA SER A 687 -24.28 14.72 -14.41
C SER A 687 -25.74 14.29 -14.18
N PHE A 688 -26.71 15.21 -14.28
CA PHE A 688 -28.11 14.82 -14.11
C PHE A 688 -28.57 13.82 -15.18
N LEU A 689 -28.04 13.90 -16.40
CA LEU A 689 -28.30 12.90 -17.45
C LEU A 689 -27.84 11.49 -17.04
N LEU A 690 -26.66 11.36 -16.44
CA LEU A 690 -26.15 10.06 -15.99
C LEU A 690 -26.90 9.55 -14.77
N MET A 691 -27.27 10.44 -13.86
CA MET A 691 -28.11 10.15 -12.71
C MET A 691 -29.49 9.65 -13.17
N PHE A 692 -30.13 10.34 -14.13
CA PHE A 692 -31.40 9.92 -14.72
C PHE A 692 -31.29 8.55 -15.38
N ALA A 693 -30.27 8.32 -16.20
CA ALA A 693 -30.06 7.02 -16.84
C ALA A 693 -29.88 5.88 -15.82
N ARG A 694 -29.24 6.16 -14.68
CA ARG A 694 -29.11 5.22 -13.55
C ARG A 694 -30.46 4.92 -12.91
N TRP A 695 -31.24 5.94 -12.55
CA TRP A 695 -32.58 5.78 -11.96
C TRP A 695 -33.56 5.10 -12.90
N LYS A 696 -33.55 5.47 -14.19
CA LYS A 696 -34.39 4.83 -15.23
C LYS A 696 -34.07 3.36 -15.42
N LYS A 697 -32.79 3.01 -15.32
CA LYS A 697 -32.37 1.61 -15.34
C LYS A 697 -32.83 0.86 -14.09
N LEU A 698 -32.75 1.45 -12.90
CA LEU A 698 -33.29 0.84 -11.67
C LEU A 698 -34.80 0.61 -11.78
N GLU A 699 -35.55 1.61 -12.27
CA GLU A 699 -36.98 1.47 -12.57
C GLU A 699 -37.22 0.25 -13.48
N ARG A 700 -36.53 0.16 -14.63
CA ARG A 700 -36.68 -0.95 -15.57
C ARG A 700 -36.25 -2.30 -14.98
N ASP A 701 -35.14 -2.33 -14.24
CA ASP A 701 -34.57 -3.56 -13.69
C ASP A 701 -35.47 -4.11 -12.55
N LEU A 702 -36.18 -3.26 -11.80
CA LEU A 702 -37.22 -3.68 -10.84
C LEU A 702 -38.44 -4.31 -11.51
N TYR A 703 -38.77 -3.90 -12.74
CA TYR A 703 -39.85 -4.48 -13.55
C TYR A 703 -39.42 -5.72 -14.35
N ASN A 704 -38.12 -6.04 -14.42
CA ASN A 704 -37.60 -7.26 -15.03
C ASN A 704 -37.24 -8.30 -13.96
N GLU A 705 -37.66 -9.55 -14.15
CA GLU A 705 -37.62 -10.65 -13.15
C GLU A 705 -36.24 -11.04 -12.59
N ARG A 706 -35.14 -10.36 -12.92
CA ARG A 706 -33.79 -10.73 -12.46
C ARG A 706 -32.86 -9.51 -12.32
N LYS A 707 -32.87 -8.84 -11.16
CA LYS A 707 -31.69 -8.32 -10.42
C LYS A 707 -32.08 -7.38 -9.27
N ASN A 708 -31.48 -7.59 -8.10
CA ASN A 708 -31.55 -6.68 -6.95
C ASN A 708 -30.41 -5.67 -7.01
N ILE A 709 -30.71 -4.37 -7.08
CA ILE A 709 -29.78 -3.29 -6.74
C ILE A 709 -30.58 -2.20 -6.04
N LEU A 710 -30.22 -1.88 -4.80
CA LEU A 710 -30.78 -0.75 -4.07
C LEU A 710 -29.63 0.16 -3.64
N ASP A 711 -29.74 1.42 -4.04
CA ASP A 711 -28.63 2.36 -4.04
C ASP A 711 -28.79 3.34 -2.87
N ARG A 712 -28.05 3.11 -1.77
CA ARG A 712 -28.03 3.99 -0.59
C ARG A 712 -27.28 5.31 -0.84
N TYR A 713 -26.57 5.39 -1.96
CA TYR A 713 -25.65 6.48 -2.29
C TYR A 713 -26.33 7.85 -2.33
N ASP A 714 -27.50 7.96 -2.95
CA ASP A 714 -28.15 9.25 -3.14
C ASP A 714 -28.69 9.85 -1.84
N LEU A 715 -29.12 9.01 -0.88
CA LEU A 715 -29.58 9.50 0.42
C LEU A 715 -28.42 10.11 1.23
N LEU A 716 -27.23 9.50 1.15
CA LEU A 716 -26.06 9.94 1.90
C LEU A 716 -25.33 11.10 1.22
N HIS A 717 -25.14 11.04 -0.11
CA HIS A 717 -24.29 11.99 -0.84
C HIS A 717 -25.05 13.02 -1.68
N ASN A 718 -26.33 12.78 -1.98
CA ASN A 718 -27.14 13.67 -2.81
C ASN A 718 -28.37 14.23 -2.05
N SER A 719 -28.31 14.24 -0.72
CA SER A 719 -29.38 14.79 0.14
C SER A 719 -29.69 16.25 -0.15
N HIS A 720 -28.69 17.02 -0.62
CA HIS A 720 -28.83 18.42 -1.03
C HIS A 720 -29.76 18.63 -2.23
N LEU A 721 -30.02 17.59 -3.03
CA LEU A 721 -30.97 17.63 -4.16
C LEU A 721 -32.44 17.60 -3.70
N LYS A 722 -32.71 17.28 -2.42
CA LYS A 722 -34.05 17.28 -1.82
C LYS A 722 -35.09 16.46 -2.61
N LEU A 723 -34.70 15.28 -3.08
CA LEU A 723 -35.60 14.35 -3.78
C LEU A 723 -36.66 13.80 -2.82
N ASN A 724 -37.93 14.09 -3.09
CA ASN A 724 -39.05 13.65 -2.28
C ASN A 724 -39.22 12.12 -2.37
N GLY A 725 -39.47 11.47 -1.22
CA GLY A 725 -39.67 10.01 -1.14
C GLY A 725 -38.38 9.18 -1.03
N LEU A 726 -37.19 9.80 -1.08
CA LEU A 726 -35.91 9.09 -1.00
C LEU A 726 -35.70 8.38 0.35
N SER A 727 -36.11 8.99 1.47
CA SER A 727 -36.07 8.36 2.80
C SER A 727 -37.01 7.16 2.92
N ASP A 728 -38.21 7.26 2.33
CA ASP A 728 -39.18 6.15 2.31
C ASP A 728 -38.68 5.00 1.42
N LEU A 729 -38.06 5.31 0.28
CA LEU A 729 -37.41 4.32 -0.58
C LEU A 729 -36.29 3.60 0.18
N PHE A 730 -35.46 4.35 0.91
CA PHE A 730 -34.40 3.79 1.75
C PHE A 730 -34.97 2.83 2.80
N ARG A 731 -36.04 3.21 3.52
CA ARG A 731 -36.67 2.33 4.51
C ARG A 731 -37.20 1.03 3.91
N VAL A 732 -37.90 1.11 2.78
CA VAL A 732 -38.45 -0.06 2.07
C VAL A 732 -37.32 -0.95 1.55
N SER A 733 -36.30 -0.34 0.94
CA SER A 733 -35.16 -1.04 0.37
C SER A 733 -34.30 -1.73 1.44
N GLN A 734 -34.05 -1.07 2.57
CA GLN A 734 -33.34 -1.64 3.71
C GLN A 734 -34.08 -2.87 4.26
N SER A 735 -35.40 -2.77 4.44
CA SER A 735 -36.22 -3.87 4.97
C SER A 735 -36.15 -5.13 4.10
N LEU A 736 -36.07 -4.96 2.78
CA LEU A 736 -35.87 -6.07 1.84
C LEU A 736 -34.41 -6.57 1.87
N ALA A 737 -33.44 -5.65 1.86
CA ALA A 737 -32.02 -5.96 1.86
C ALA A 737 -31.59 -6.77 3.10
N ASP A 738 -32.09 -6.42 4.29
CA ASP A 738 -31.81 -7.07 5.57
C ASP A 738 -32.17 -8.57 5.56
N GLY A 739 -33.18 -8.96 4.77
CA GLY A 739 -33.59 -10.36 4.60
C GLY A 739 -32.94 -11.04 3.41
N VAL A 740 -32.68 -10.31 2.32
CA VAL A 740 -32.18 -10.88 1.06
C VAL A 740 -30.67 -11.07 1.10
N ILE A 741 -29.89 -10.04 1.43
CA ILE A 741 -28.42 -10.03 1.30
C ILE A 741 -27.76 -11.19 2.09
N PRO A 742 -28.05 -11.40 3.38
CA PRO A 742 -27.43 -12.50 4.14
C PRO A 742 -27.78 -13.89 3.59
N ASN A 743 -28.95 -14.01 2.94
CA ASN A 743 -29.48 -15.27 2.45
C ASN A 743 -29.13 -15.53 0.97
N GLU A 744 -28.61 -14.54 0.23
CA GLU A 744 -28.01 -14.76 -1.09
C GLU A 744 -26.81 -15.72 -1.02
N TYR A 745 -26.12 -15.75 0.12
CA TYR A 745 -24.99 -16.64 0.41
C TYR A 745 -25.42 -17.96 1.07
N GLY A 746 -26.69 -18.33 0.94
CA GLY A 746 -27.29 -19.58 1.42
C GLY A 746 -28.50 -19.32 2.31
N ILE A 747 -29.58 -20.10 2.13
CA ILE A 747 -30.86 -19.94 2.85
C ILE A 747 -30.98 -20.81 4.10
N ASN A 748 -29.98 -21.66 4.38
CA ASN A 748 -29.89 -22.48 5.59
C ASN A 748 -28.41 -22.75 5.93
N ALA A 749 -28.12 -23.21 7.14
CA ALA A 749 -26.77 -23.42 7.64
C ALA A 749 -25.90 -24.33 6.75
N LYS A 750 -26.44 -25.47 6.27
CA LYS A 750 -25.70 -26.39 5.38
C LYS A 750 -25.34 -25.73 4.05
N GLN A 751 -26.28 -25.00 3.45
CA GLN A 751 -26.03 -24.29 2.19
C GLN A 751 -25.04 -23.13 2.38
N LYS A 752 -25.14 -22.40 3.51
CA LYS A 752 -24.21 -21.32 3.86
C LYS A 752 -22.79 -21.84 4.05
N LEU A 753 -22.61 -22.97 4.73
CA LEU A 753 -21.31 -23.64 4.85
C LEU A 753 -20.79 -24.07 3.47
N LYS A 754 -21.64 -24.69 2.64
CA LYS A 754 -21.26 -25.12 1.29
C LYS A 754 -20.79 -23.94 0.42
N ILE A 755 -21.56 -22.86 0.33
CA ILE A 755 -21.20 -21.65 -0.42
C ILE A 755 -19.94 -21.01 0.18
N GLY A 756 -19.90 -20.87 1.50
CA GLY A 756 -18.79 -20.28 2.24
C GLY A 756 -17.47 -21.03 2.01
N SER A 757 -17.49 -22.35 2.12
CA SER A 757 -16.32 -23.21 1.95
C SER A 757 -15.74 -23.16 0.54
N LYS A 758 -16.55 -22.89 -0.50
CA LYS A 758 -16.07 -22.73 -1.87
C LYS A 758 -15.41 -21.37 -2.09
N ILE A 759 -16.06 -20.29 -1.68
CA ILE A 759 -15.57 -18.92 -1.90
C ILE A 759 -14.38 -18.61 -1.01
N ALA A 760 -14.43 -18.99 0.27
CA ALA A 760 -13.37 -18.70 1.23
C ALA A 760 -12.22 -19.72 1.21
N ARG A 761 -12.27 -20.76 0.37
CA ARG A 761 -11.32 -21.90 0.38
C ARG A 761 -9.86 -21.47 0.38
N ARG A 762 -9.49 -20.61 -0.57
CA ARG A 762 -8.12 -20.11 -0.76
C ARG A 762 -7.70 -19.19 0.38
N LEU A 763 -8.58 -18.27 0.77
CA LEU A 763 -8.34 -17.36 1.89
C LEU A 763 -8.10 -18.12 3.21
N LEU A 764 -8.93 -19.12 3.52
CA LEU A 764 -8.78 -19.98 4.70
C LEU A 764 -7.46 -20.75 4.67
N GLY A 765 -7.07 -21.31 3.52
CA GLY A 765 -5.76 -21.94 3.34
C GLY A 765 -4.63 -20.97 3.68
N LYS A 766 -4.70 -19.73 3.19
CA LYS A 766 -3.66 -18.73 3.46
C LYS A 766 -3.61 -18.32 4.94
N ILE A 767 -4.77 -18.14 5.57
CA ILE A 767 -4.87 -17.84 7.02
C ILE A 767 -4.17 -18.94 7.83
N LEU A 768 -4.45 -20.22 7.54
CA LEU A 768 -3.79 -21.35 8.22
C LEU A 768 -2.28 -21.36 7.97
N ILE A 769 -1.83 -21.13 6.74
CA ILE A 769 -0.40 -21.03 6.40
C ILE A 769 0.27 -19.93 7.22
N ASP A 770 -0.32 -18.74 7.29
CA ASP A 770 0.27 -17.61 8.04
C ASP A 770 0.32 -17.87 9.55
N LEU A 771 -0.69 -18.53 10.14
CA LEU A 771 -0.66 -18.96 11.54
C LEU A 771 0.42 -20.02 11.80
N HIS A 772 0.53 -21.05 10.95
CA HIS A 772 1.54 -22.11 11.07
C HIS A 772 2.96 -21.60 10.85
N ASN A 773 3.15 -20.68 9.90
CA ASN A 773 4.43 -20.01 9.67
C ASN A 773 4.88 -19.29 10.95
N THR A 774 3.97 -18.59 11.65
CA THR A 774 4.31 -17.92 12.90
C THR A 774 4.68 -18.92 14.00
N ARG A 775 3.94 -20.03 14.14
CA ARG A 775 4.30 -21.10 15.09
C ARG A 775 5.71 -21.68 14.80
N ARG A 776 6.02 -21.94 13.52
CA ARG A 776 7.33 -22.49 13.11
C ARG A 776 8.50 -21.53 13.41
N GLU A 777 8.32 -20.23 13.16
CA GLU A 777 9.36 -19.23 13.44
C GLU A 777 9.66 -19.10 14.93
N VAL A 778 8.63 -19.17 15.76
CA VAL A 778 8.78 -19.18 17.22
C VAL A 778 9.54 -20.42 17.68
N ALA A 779 9.21 -21.61 17.16
CA ALA A 779 9.91 -22.85 17.48
C ALA A 779 11.39 -22.83 17.04
N ALA A 780 11.68 -22.26 15.86
CA ALA A 780 13.05 -22.12 15.37
C ALA A 780 13.87 -21.15 16.24
N SER A 781 13.26 -20.07 16.73
CA SER A 781 13.94 -19.10 17.59
C SER A 781 14.22 -19.65 18.99
N GLY A 782 13.29 -20.42 19.58
CA GLY A 782 13.45 -21.03 20.90
C GLY A 782 14.35 -22.29 20.95
N GLY A 783 14.64 -22.91 19.80
CA GLY A 783 15.56 -24.06 19.72
C GLY A 783 17.03 -23.68 19.82
N GLU A 784 17.39 -22.45 19.43
CA GLU A 784 18.79 -21.98 19.43
C GLU A 784 19.23 -21.43 20.80
N SER A 785 18.30 -20.95 21.63
CA SER A 785 18.58 -20.44 22.97
C SER A 785 18.85 -21.55 24.00
N ASN A 786 18.35 -22.78 23.77
CA ASN A 786 18.57 -23.92 24.67
C ASN A 786 19.92 -24.64 24.48
N ALA A 787 20.73 -24.26 23.49
CA ALA A 787 22.05 -24.85 23.25
C ALA A 787 23.20 -24.15 24.01
N CYS A 788 22.93 -23.10 24.79
CA CYS A 788 23.97 -22.26 25.43
C CYS A 788 23.85 -22.15 26.97
N HIS A 789 23.19 -23.10 27.63
CA HIS A 789 23.15 -23.17 29.08
C HIS A 789 23.61 -24.54 29.58
N ASP A 790 24.93 -24.74 29.54
CA ASP A 790 25.61 -25.73 30.37
C ASP A 790 26.57 -25.00 31.32
N PRO A 791 26.35 -24.98 32.64
CA PRO A 791 27.12 -24.16 33.56
C PRO A 791 28.40 -24.90 33.97
N THR A 792 29.48 -24.73 33.20
CA THR A 792 30.80 -25.21 33.65
C THR A 792 31.70 -24.04 34.08
N ILE A 793 31.96 -24.00 35.38
CA ILE A 793 32.87 -23.08 36.08
C ILE A 793 34.32 -23.35 35.67
N VAL A 794 35.04 -22.37 35.09
CA VAL A 794 36.52 -22.27 35.11
C VAL A 794 36.96 -20.79 35.02
N PRO A 795 38.01 -20.34 35.75
CA PRO A 795 38.13 -18.96 36.24
C PRO A 795 38.98 -18.02 35.39
N SER A 796 38.88 -16.73 35.72
CA SER A 796 39.63 -15.62 35.15
C SER A 796 41.15 -15.84 35.15
N SER A 797 41.81 -15.60 34.01
CA SER A 797 43.08 -14.87 33.99
C SER A 797 43.51 -14.44 32.58
N LYS A 798 44.05 -13.22 32.52
CA LYS A 798 44.99 -12.64 31.53
C LYS A 798 44.46 -12.14 30.17
N ARG A 799 44.34 -10.81 30.12
CA ARG A 799 44.59 -9.97 28.93
C ARG A 799 46.02 -10.20 28.39
N LYS A 800 46.17 -10.35 27.06
CA LYS A 800 47.17 -9.61 26.23
C LYS A 800 47.08 -9.93 24.73
N ASP A 801 47.02 -8.84 23.95
CA ASP A 801 47.65 -8.50 22.66
C ASP A 801 47.65 -9.42 21.40
N ARG A 802 47.17 -8.79 20.32
CA ARG A 802 47.66 -8.72 18.92
C ARG A 802 47.91 -9.99 18.08
N GLY A 803 47.31 -10.00 16.88
CA GLY A 803 48.08 -10.17 15.63
C GLY A 803 47.51 -11.11 14.54
N TYR A 804 47.04 -10.49 13.44
CA TYR A 804 47.23 -10.85 12.02
C TYR A 804 46.82 -12.23 11.42
N TYR A 805 45.94 -12.13 10.40
CA TYR A 805 45.77 -12.88 9.13
C TYR A 805 46.11 -14.38 9.01
N GLY A 806 45.14 -15.13 8.45
CA GLY A 806 45.34 -16.36 7.66
C GLY A 806 44.10 -16.58 6.79
N ASP A 807 44.07 -16.06 5.56
CA ASP A 807 44.44 -16.74 4.30
C ASP A 807 43.37 -17.74 3.83
N VAL A 808 42.49 -17.27 2.95
CA VAL A 808 41.45 -18.05 2.27
C VAL A 808 42.06 -18.60 0.99
N LYS A 809 42.31 -19.92 0.96
CA LYS A 809 42.63 -20.64 -0.27
C LYS A 809 41.36 -21.18 -0.92
N ASN A 810 41.09 -20.66 -2.12
CA ASN A 810 40.31 -21.31 -3.16
C ASN A 810 41.08 -22.52 -3.69
N GLU A 811 40.44 -23.70 -3.73
CA GLU A 811 40.70 -24.71 -4.76
C GLU A 811 39.37 -25.35 -5.20
N GLY A 812 39.25 -25.56 -6.51
CA GLY A 812 38.07 -26.12 -7.16
C GLY A 812 38.23 -27.59 -7.56
N PHE A 813 37.13 -28.11 -8.12
CA PHE A 813 36.94 -29.38 -8.82
C PHE A 813 37.00 -30.68 -7.98
N ASP A 814 35.86 -31.36 -7.82
CA ASP A 814 35.45 -32.46 -8.71
C ASP A 814 34.13 -33.13 -8.28
N ARG A 815 33.30 -33.50 -9.26
CA ARG A 815 32.15 -34.40 -9.07
C ARG A 815 32.65 -35.85 -9.03
N PRO A 816 31.98 -36.72 -8.24
CA PRO A 816 31.50 -37.96 -8.85
C PRO A 816 30.03 -38.24 -8.55
N ASN A 817 29.41 -38.83 -9.57
CA ASN A 817 28.05 -39.30 -9.65
C ASN A 817 27.79 -40.45 -8.66
N SER A 818 26.78 -40.33 -7.79
CA SER A 818 26.06 -41.51 -7.30
C SER A 818 24.60 -41.17 -7.02
N ASN A 819 23.72 -41.86 -7.74
CA ASN A 819 22.27 -41.77 -7.65
C ASN A 819 21.78 -42.16 -6.25
N LYS A 820 21.27 -41.19 -5.48
CA LYS A 820 20.18 -41.39 -4.51
C LYS A 820 19.27 -40.16 -4.58
N LYS A 821 18.03 -40.38 -5.00
CA LYS A 821 16.95 -39.38 -5.00
C LYS A 821 16.75 -38.85 -3.59
N SER A 822 17.16 -37.62 -3.32
CA SER A 822 16.68 -36.82 -2.19
C SER A 822 15.69 -35.78 -2.72
N ILE A 823 14.54 -35.75 -2.10
CA ILE A 823 13.37 -34.91 -2.39
C ILE A 823 13.76 -33.42 -2.32
N ASP A 824 13.35 -32.66 -3.34
CA ASP A 824 13.54 -31.22 -3.46
C ASP A 824 12.93 -30.48 -2.26
N LEU A 825 13.75 -29.69 -1.56
CA LEU A 825 13.38 -28.79 -0.45
C LEU A 825 13.50 -27.31 -0.86
N ASP A 826 13.14 -26.97 -2.10
CA ASP A 826 13.45 -25.64 -2.66
C ASP A 826 12.30 -24.62 -2.64
N ASP A 827 11.11 -24.96 -2.13
CA ASP A 827 9.98 -24.02 -2.07
C ASP A 827 9.84 -23.24 -0.74
N SER A 828 10.59 -23.59 0.31
CA SER A 828 10.55 -22.83 1.59
C SER A 828 11.28 -21.47 1.50
N HIS A 829 12.21 -21.31 0.56
CA HIS A 829 13.05 -20.11 0.45
C HIS A 829 12.35 -18.92 -0.23
N LYS A 830 11.21 -19.12 -0.90
CA LYS A 830 10.46 -18.03 -1.55
C LYS A 830 9.59 -17.24 -0.57
N GLU A 831 9.06 -17.85 0.50
CA GLU A 831 8.28 -17.14 1.52
C GLU A 831 9.14 -16.45 2.60
N THR A 832 10.38 -16.93 2.84
CA THR A 832 11.34 -16.36 3.80
C THR A 832 12.06 -15.11 3.29
N LYS A 833 11.82 -14.68 2.04
CA LYS A 833 12.43 -13.49 1.41
C LYS A 833 12.15 -12.17 2.15
N TYR A 834 11.24 -12.21 3.13
CA TYR A 834 10.84 -11.10 4.00
C TYR A 834 10.96 -11.46 5.49
N CYS A 835 11.92 -12.31 5.86
CA CYS A 835 12.24 -12.56 7.26
C CYS A 835 13.64 -12.01 7.56
N LEU A 836 13.75 -11.14 8.56
CA LEU A 836 15.04 -10.86 9.19
C LEU A 836 15.42 -12.13 9.96
N ASP A 837 16.60 -12.67 9.67
CA ASP A 837 17.11 -13.83 10.40
C ASP A 837 17.37 -13.42 11.88
N PRO A 838 16.76 -14.12 12.86
CA PRO A 838 16.89 -13.81 14.28
C PRO A 838 18.33 -13.74 14.79
N LYS A 839 19.27 -14.47 14.16
CA LYS A 839 20.69 -14.52 14.56
C LYS A 839 21.41 -13.18 14.45
N TYR A 840 20.91 -12.29 13.59
CA TYR A 840 21.55 -10.99 13.31
C TYR A 840 20.83 -9.82 14.00
N ALA A 841 19.70 -10.09 14.65
CA ALA A 841 18.96 -9.14 15.45
C ALA A 841 19.49 -9.15 16.89
N ASN A 842 20.60 -8.45 17.16
CA ASN A 842 20.92 -7.92 18.50
C ASN A 842 19.89 -6.84 18.91
N VAL A 843 18.60 -7.14 18.77
CA VAL A 843 17.53 -6.48 19.51
C VAL A 843 17.56 -7.19 20.86
N MET A 844 17.45 -6.47 21.97
CA MET A 844 17.50 -7.10 23.31
C MET A 844 16.48 -8.24 23.50
N GLU A 845 15.49 -8.36 22.59
CA GLU A 845 14.56 -9.49 22.45
C GLU A 845 14.17 -9.68 20.96
N PRO A 846 14.92 -10.45 20.15
CA PRO A 846 14.57 -10.75 18.75
C PRO A 846 13.34 -11.66 18.65
N GLU A 847 12.99 -12.32 19.74
CA GLU A 847 11.84 -13.19 19.92
C GLU A 847 10.52 -12.42 20.11
N ARG A 848 10.37 -11.13 19.74
CA ARG A 848 9.15 -10.33 19.94
C ARG A 848 8.47 -9.80 18.66
N ARG A 849 8.60 -10.50 17.55
CA ARG A 849 8.06 -10.04 16.25
C ARG A 849 6.57 -10.35 16.12
N VAL A 850 5.78 -9.35 15.74
CA VAL A 850 4.35 -9.53 15.41
C VAL A 850 4.17 -9.64 13.91
N ARG A 851 3.56 -10.74 13.44
CA ARG A 851 3.14 -10.91 12.05
C ARG A 851 1.77 -10.28 11.82
N THR A 852 1.68 -9.36 10.86
CA THR A 852 0.41 -8.73 10.48
C THR A 852 0.07 -9.07 9.02
N ARG A 853 -1.14 -9.60 8.80
CA ARG A 853 -1.70 -9.90 7.46
C ARG A 853 -3.05 -9.24 7.33
N LEU A 854 -3.18 -8.31 6.38
CA LEU A 854 -4.43 -7.58 6.15
C LEU A 854 -4.95 -7.94 4.76
N TYR A 855 -6.16 -8.47 4.68
CA TYR A 855 -6.81 -8.87 3.43
C TYR A 855 -8.00 -7.95 3.15
N PHE A 856 -7.90 -7.13 2.12
CA PHE A 856 -8.99 -6.28 1.66
C PHE A 856 -9.78 -6.99 0.57
N THR A 857 -11.09 -7.05 0.74
CA THR A 857 -11.96 -7.86 -0.11
C THR A 857 -13.32 -7.21 -0.39
N SER A 858 -14.10 -7.87 -1.24
CA SER A 858 -15.51 -7.59 -1.49
C SER A 858 -16.41 -8.21 -0.42
N GLU A 859 -17.68 -7.82 -0.43
CA GLU A 859 -18.70 -8.31 0.51
C GLU A 859 -18.79 -9.85 0.58
N SER A 860 -18.68 -10.53 -0.56
CA SER A 860 -18.86 -11.97 -0.64
C SER A 860 -17.92 -12.75 0.26
N HIS A 861 -16.64 -12.36 0.32
CA HIS A 861 -15.64 -13.07 1.13
C HIS A 861 -15.88 -12.89 2.63
N ILE A 862 -16.37 -11.73 3.06
CA ILE A 862 -16.70 -11.48 4.48
C ILE A 862 -17.86 -12.37 4.91
N HIS A 863 -18.92 -12.44 4.11
CA HIS A 863 -20.05 -13.35 4.38
C HIS A 863 -19.63 -14.82 4.33
N SER A 864 -18.86 -15.22 3.31
CA SER A 864 -18.38 -16.59 3.17
C SER A 864 -17.50 -17.03 4.33
N LEU A 865 -16.55 -16.19 4.76
CA LEU A 865 -15.69 -16.49 5.90
C LEU A 865 -16.50 -16.58 7.20
N MET A 866 -17.40 -15.62 7.45
CA MET A 866 -18.27 -15.66 8.63
C MET A 866 -19.16 -16.91 8.65
N ASN A 867 -19.70 -17.33 7.50
CA ASN A 867 -20.52 -18.54 7.39
C ASN A 867 -19.71 -19.80 7.71
N VAL A 868 -18.46 -19.90 7.25
CA VAL A 868 -17.59 -21.03 7.62
C VAL A 868 -17.32 -21.03 9.13
N LEU A 869 -16.96 -19.89 9.72
CA LEU A 869 -16.68 -19.81 11.16
C LEU A 869 -17.89 -20.21 12.02
N ARG A 870 -19.10 -19.83 11.61
CA ARG A 870 -20.33 -20.14 12.34
C ARG A 870 -20.76 -21.60 12.23
N TYR A 871 -20.62 -22.18 11.04
CA TYR A 871 -21.25 -23.46 10.69
C TYR A 871 -20.26 -24.59 10.43
N CYS A 872 -18.95 -24.39 10.61
CA CYS A 872 -17.94 -25.43 10.41
C CYS A 872 -18.23 -26.74 11.18
N ASN A 873 -18.87 -26.64 12.35
CA ASN A 873 -19.25 -27.79 13.17
C ASN A 873 -20.45 -28.60 12.61
N PHE A 874 -21.08 -28.15 11.52
CA PHE A 874 -22.20 -28.87 10.87
C PHE A 874 -21.73 -29.82 9.77
N ASP A 875 -20.43 -29.85 9.50
CA ASP A 875 -19.84 -30.83 8.59
C ASP A 875 -19.79 -32.22 9.25
N GLU A 876 -19.99 -33.27 8.45
CA GLU A 876 -20.05 -34.65 8.93
C GLU A 876 -18.72 -35.09 9.58
N SER A 877 -17.59 -34.49 9.20
CA SER A 877 -16.29 -34.75 9.82
C SER A 877 -16.11 -34.14 11.21
N MET A 878 -17.03 -33.27 11.64
CA MET A 878 -16.99 -32.53 12.91
C MET A 878 -18.12 -32.93 13.87
N ASP A 879 -18.70 -34.13 13.69
CA ASP A 879 -19.82 -34.58 14.51
C ASP A 879 -19.45 -34.60 16.01
N GLY A 880 -20.32 -33.98 16.82
CA GLY A 880 -20.09 -33.78 18.26
C GLY A 880 -19.17 -32.62 18.67
N GLU A 881 -18.56 -31.87 17.73
CA GLU A 881 -17.77 -30.68 18.07
C GLU A 881 -18.65 -29.45 18.35
N GLU A 882 -18.22 -28.65 19.34
CA GLU A 882 -18.85 -27.37 19.63
C GLU A 882 -18.52 -26.31 18.57
N SER A 883 -19.43 -25.35 18.36
CA SER A 883 -19.19 -24.23 17.44
C SER A 883 -17.98 -23.40 17.86
N LEU A 884 -17.23 -22.89 16.87
CA LEU A 884 -16.16 -21.91 17.09
C LEU A 884 -16.68 -20.56 17.61
N VAL A 885 -17.98 -20.29 17.40
CA VAL A 885 -18.65 -19.05 17.79
C VAL A 885 -19.58 -19.31 18.97
N CYS A 886 -19.48 -18.51 20.02
CA CYS A 886 -20.31 -18.68 21.20
C CYS A 886 -21.77 -18.30 20.95
N LYS A 887 -22.68 -18.83 21.78
CA LYS A 887 -24.13 -18.61 21.63
C LYS A 887 -24.50 -17.12 21.64
N ASN A 888 -23.93 -16.33 22.54
CA ASN A 888 -24.18 -14.89 22.60
C ASN A 888 -23.74 -14.16 21.32
N ALA A 889 -22.60 -14.54 20.74
CA ALA A 889 -22.15 -13.98 19.47
C ALA A 889 -23.03 -14.44 18.30
N LEU A 890 -23.50 -15.68 18.31
CA LEU A 890 -24.49 -16.16 17.33
C LEU A 890 -25.81 -15.38 17.43
N ASP A 891 -26.29 -15.07 18.63
CA ASP A 891 -27.50 -14.26 18.84
C ASP A 891 -27.31 -12.81 18.34
N ASN A 892 -26.13 -12.22 18.54
CA ASN A 892 -25.80 -10.90 18.01
C ASN A 892 -25.65 -10.90 16.48
N LEU A 893 -25.04 -11.95 15.91
CA LEU A 893 -24.95 -12.18 14.47
C LEU A 893 -26.34 -12.42 13.85
N PHE A 894 -27.25 -13.07 14.57
CA PHE A 894 -28.65 -13.21 14.14
C PHE A 894 -29.37 -11.86 14.09
N LYS A 895 -29.17 -11.01 15.12
CA LYS A 895 -29.62 -9.61 15.11
C LYS A 895 -28.83 -8.74 14.12
N THR A 896 -27.82 -9.31 13.46
CA THR A 896 -27.03 -8.61 12.45
C THR A 896 -27.74 -8.57 11.12
N ARG A 897 -28.34 -7.41 10.84
CA ARG A 897 -29.07 -7.13 9.59
C ARG A 897 -28.17 -7.17 8.37
N GLU A 898 -26.99 -6.54 8.44
CA GLU A 898 -26.00 -6.54 7.37
C GLU A 898 -24.58 -6.35 7.93
N LEU A 899 -23.58 -6.88 7.20
CA LEU A 899 -22.17 -6.57 7.36
C LEU A 899 -21.78 -5.47 6.35
N ASP A 900 -21.95 -4.20 6.71
CA ASP A 900 -21.81 -3.04 5.82
C ASP A 900 -20.35 -2.71 5.46
N TYR A 901 -20.09 -1.64 4.70
CA TYR A 901 -18.76 -1.15 4.34
C TYR A 901 -17.84 -1.07 5.55
N MET A 902 -16.54 -1.34 5.31
CA MET A 902 -15.54 -1.45 6.37
C MET A 902 -15.85 -2.52 7.43
N SER A 903 -16.78 -3.47 7.22
CA SER A 903 -16.88 -4.66 8.08
C SER A 903 -15.57 -5.43 8.10
N TYR A 904 -15.21 -6.00 9.25
CA TYR A 904 -13.96 -6.75 9.37
C TYR A 904 -14.05 -7.91 10.35
N ILE A 905 -13.22 -8.93 10.12
CA ILE A 905 -12.99 -10.07 11.02
C ILE A 905 -11.50 -10.06 11.37
N VAL A 906 -11.16 -10.16 12.65
CA VAL A 906 -9.78 -10.16 13.15
C VAL A 906 -9.52 -11.44 13.93
N LEU A 907 -8.40 -12.10 13.61
CA LEU A 907 -7.83 -13.21 14.34
C LEU A 907 -6.50 -12.76 14.95
N ARG A 908 -6.37 -12.88 16.27
CA ARG A 908 -5.12 -12.61 17.00
C ARG A 908 -4.58 -13.90 17.59
N MET A 909 -3.32 -14.20 17.31
CA MET A 909 -2.62 -15.34 17.92
C MET A 909 -1.71 -14.84 19.03
N PHE A 910 -1.91 -15.35 20.23
CA PHE A 910 -1.06 -15.11 21.39
C PHE A 910 -0.25 -16.36 21.70
N GLU A 911 0.98 -16.17 22.14
CA GLU A 911 1.83 -17.21 22.68
C GLU A 911 1.91 -17.09 24.20
N ASN A 912 1.68 -18.19 24.91
CA ASN A 912 1.94 -18.29 26.33
C ASN A 912 3.39 -18.73 26.56
N THR A 913 4.25 -17.86 27.05
CA THR A 913 5.68 -18.16 27.19
C THR A 913 6.02 -19.10 28.35
N GLU A 914 5.08 -19.34 29.28
CA GLU A 914 5.28 -20.15 30.50
C GLU A 914 5.16 -21.66 30.29
N VAL A 915 4.56 -22.11 29.18
CA VAL A 915 4.36 -23.54 28.87
C VAL A 915 5.39 -24.06 27.87
N SER A 916 5.64 -25.36 27.78
CA SER A 916 6.62 -25.91 26.82
C SER A 916 6.24 -25.61 25.35
N LEU A 917 7.22 -25.59 24.45
CA LEU A 917 7.00 -25.36 23.01
C LEU A 917 6.02 -26.36 22.36
N GLU A 918 5.91 -27.56 22.93
CA GLU A 918 5.01 -28.64 22.47
C GLU A 918 3.63 -28.62 23.15
N ASP A 919 3.40 -27.73 24.12
CA ASP A 919 2.13 -27.69 24.83
C ASP A 919 0.99 -27.25 23.88
N PRO A 920 -0.13 -27.98 23.78
CA PRO A 920 -1.26 -27.59 22.91
C PRO A 920 -1.87 -26.24 23.30
N LYS A 921 -1.65 -25.78 24.54
CA LYS A 921 -2.05 -24.46 25.04
C LYS A 921 -0.99 -23.38 24.78
N ARG A 922 0.15 -23.68 24.14
CA ARG A 922 1.18 -22.66 23.81
C ARG A 922 0.60 -21.51 22.99
N PHE A 923 -0.30 -21.80 22.05
CA PHE A 923 -0.87 -20.78 21.17
C PHE A 923 -2.39 -20.64 21.32
N ARG A 924 -2.84 -19.44 21.67
CA ARG A 924 -4.25 -19.07 21.79
C ARG A 924 -4.69 -18.19 20.62
N ILE A 925 -5.87 -18.47 20.08
CA ILE A 925 -6.52 -17.68 19.04
C ILE A 925 -7.68 -16.89 19.65
N GLU A 926 -7.68 -15.58 19.40
CA GLU A 926 -8.79 -14.68 19.68
C GLU A 926 -9.44 -14.21 18.40
N MET A 927 -10.77 -14.30 18.31
CA MET A 927 -11.55 -13.90 17.15
C MET A 927 -12.54 -12.79 17.50
N THR A 928 -12.53 -11.73 16.71
CA THR A 928 -13.46 -10.60 16.83
C THR A 928 -14.01 -10.21 15.47
N TYR A 929 -15.21 -9.61 15.44
CA TYR A 929 -15.81 -9.10 14.22
C TYR A 929 -16.43 -7.73 14.43
N SER A 930 -16.47 -6.89 13.40
CA SER A 930 -17.27 -5.67 13.35
C SER A 930 -18.22 -5.71 12.16
N ARG A 931 -19.40 -5.14 12.38
CA ARG A 931 -20.48 -5.01 11.40
C ARG A 931 -20.28 -3.88 10.41
N GLY A 932 -19.18 -3.12 10.53
CA GLY A 932 -18.83 -2.04 9.61
C GLY A 932 -19.51 -0.73 9.94
N ALA A 933 -19.86 0.04 8.91
CA ALA A 933 -20.50 1.35 9.04
C ALA A 933 -21.86 1.28 9.75
N ASP A 934 -22.08 2.21 10.68
CA ASP A 934 -23.32 2.38 11.41
C ASP A 934 -24.34 3.16 10.57
N ILE A 935 -25.35 2.44 10.07
CA ILE A 935 -26.45 3.00 9.28
C ILE A 935 -27.63 3.47 10.14
N SER A 936 -27.56 3.36 11.47
CA SER A 936 -28.68 3.75 12.35
C SER A 936 -29.01 5.24 12.26
N SER A 937 -28.02 6.09 11.94
CA SER A 937 -28.21 7.52 11.71
C SER A 937 -29.08 7.84 10.48
N LEU A 938 -29.21 6.91 9.52
CA LEU A 938 -30.09 7.05 8.36
C LEU A 938 -31.53 6.59 8.66
N GLN A 939 -31.78 5.98 9.83
CA GLN A 939 -33.06 5.34 10.19
C GLN A 939 -33.94 6.15 11.14
N SER A 940 -33.54 7.35 11.58
CA SER A 940 -34.25 8.06 12.65
C SER A 940 -35.70 8.37 12.30
N GLU A 941 -36.62 7.93 13.15
CA GLU A 941 -38.05 8.23 13.07
C GLU A 941 -38.32 9.70 13.46
N HIS A 942 -39.17 10.36 12.66
CA HIS A 942 -39.85 11.62 12.97
C HIS A 942 -39.00 12.83 13.38
N GLY A 943 -38.84 13.78 12.44
CA GLY A 943 -38.93 15.22 12.72
C GLY A 943 -37.83 15.88 13.55
N LYS A 944 -36.76 15.17 13.91
CA LYS A 944 -35.49 15.80 14.27
C LYS A 944 -34.58 15.66 13.07
N ASP A 945 -34.14 16.77 12.51
CA ASP A 945 -33.05 16.79 11.53
C ASP A 945 -31.82 16.13 12.17
N SER A 946 -31.68 14.81 12.02
CA SER A 946 -30.42 14.14 12.26
C SER A 946 -29.51 14.60 11.14
N LEU A 947 -28.82 15.72 11.37
CA LEU A 947 -27.83 16.28 10.46
C LEU A 947 -26.87 15.14 10.09
N LEU A 948 -26.97 14.66 8.86
CA LEU A 948 -25.96 13.79 8.29
C LEU A 948 -24.61 14.53 8.40
N PRO A 949 -23.52 13.84 8.73
CA PRO A 949 -22.22 14.49 8.83
C PRO A 949 -21.92 15.26 7.54
N ASP A 950 -21.44 16.51 7.67
CA ASP A 950 -21.11 17.38 6.53
C ASP A 950 -20.07 16.74 5.58
N ASP A 951 -19.32 15.75 6.07
CA ASP A 951 -18.31 14.99 5.33
C ASP A 951 -18.79 13.63 4.78
N HIS A 952 -20.09 13.36 4.88
CA HIS A 952 -20.75 12.13 4.44
C HIS A 952 -20.18 10.83 5.06
N THR A 953 -19.41 10.90 6.15
CA THR A 953 -18.84 9.70 6.79
C THR A 953 -19.82 9.02 7.73
N MET A 954 -19.83 7.69 7.75
CA MET A 954 -20.54 6.91 8.76
C MET A 954 -19.54 6.35 9.78
N LYS A 955 -19.93 6.35 11.06
CA LYS A 955 -19.12 5.79 12.13
C LYS A 955 -18.93 4.29 11.92
N ILE A 956 -17.70 3.79 12.07
CA ILE A 956 -17.45 2.34 12.04
C ILE A 956 -17.70 1.76 13.43
N MET A 957 -18.47 0.66 13.50
CA MET A 957 -18.81 -0.02 14.74
C MET A 957 -17.58 -0.69 15.36
N GLU A 958 -17.52 -0.67 16.68
CA GLU A 958 -16.49 -1.37 17.45
C GLU A 958 -16.59 -2.89 17.27
N PRO A 959 -15.49 -3.63 17.41
CA PRO A 959 -15.49 -5.07 17.24
C PRO A 959 -16.07 -5.79 18.47
N GLU A 960 -16.85 -6.82 18.21
CA GLU A 960 -17.40 -7.76 19.19
C GLU A 960 -16.61 -9.07 19.18
N ARG A 961 -16.52 -9.74 20.34
CA ARG A 961 -15.88 -11.06 20.46
C ARG A 961 -16.79 -12.16 19.91
N LEU A 962 -16.21 -13.07 19.13
CA LEU A 962 -16.90 -14.28 18.65
C LEU A 962 -16.87 -15.42 19.66
N GLN A 963 -16.07 -15.30 20.72
CA GLN A 963 -15.83 -16.35 21.72
C GLN A 963 -16.27 -15.86 23.11
N GLU A 964 -16.57 -16.80 24.02
CA GLU A 964 -16.94 -16.45 25.39
C GLU A 964 -15.76 -15.81 26.15
N VAL A 965 -16.08 -14.89 27.05
CA VAL A 965 -15.09 -14.27 27.93
C VAL A 965 -14.46 -15.34 28.81
N GLY A 966 -13.12 -15.48 28.73
CA GLY A 966 -12.38 -16.51 29.47
C GLY A 966 -12.20 -17.84 28.73
N SER A 967 -12.82 -18.01 27.56
CA SER A 967 -12.58 -19.18 26.69
C SER A 967 -11.14 -19.22 26.16
N TYR A 968 -10.62 -20.43 25.93
CA TYR A 968 -9.26 -20.66 25.46
C TYR A 968 -9.27 -21.51 24.18
N LEU A 969 -9.43 -20.85 23.02
CA LEU A 969 -9.32 -21.52 21.73
C LEU A 969 -7.85 -21.69 21.37
N THR A 970 -7.38 -22.94 21.36
CA THR A 970 -6.03 -23.29 20.92
C THR A 970 -5.92 -23.21 19.39
N LEU A 971 -4.71 -22.93 18.87
CA LEU A 971 -4.42 -23.01 17.44
C LEU A 971 -4.81 -24.37 16.83
N ASP A 972 -4.53 -25.48 17.51
CA ASP A 972 -4.82 -26.83 16.98
C ASP A 972 -6.33 -27.10 16.87
N LYS A 973 -7.14 -26.67 17.85
CA LYS A 973 -8.61 -26.72 17.75
C LYS A 973 -9.13 -25.86 16.59
N PHE A 974 -8.62 -24.63 16.43
CA PHE A 974 -9.03 -23.77 15.31
C PHE A 974 -8.66 -24.41 13.96
N ASP A 975 -7.45 -24.96 13.85
CA ASP A 975 -6.97 -25.65 12.67
C ASP A 975 -7.83 -26.87 12.34
N LYS A 976 -8.12 -27.74 13.32
CA LYS A 976 -9.01 -28.89 13.15
C LYS A 976 -10.34 -28.48 12.54
N MET A 977 -10.99 -27.46 13.11
CA MET A 977 -12.34 -27.03 12.69
C MET A 977 -12.37 -26.39 11.30
N VAL A 978 -11.30 -25.76 10.86
CA VAL A 978 -11.28 -24.96 9.61
C VAL A 978 -10.60 -25.67 8.45
N ARG A 979 -9.64 -26.57 8.72
CA ARG A 979 -8.82 -27.27 7.72
C ARG A 979 -9.62 -27.98 6.61
N PRO A 980 -10.77 -28.65 6.86
CA PRO A 980 -11.54 -29.30 5.77
C PRO A 980 -12.00 -28.33 4.68
N PHE A 981 -12.22 -27.06 5.05
CA PHE A 981 -12.72 -26.02 4.16
C PHE A 981 -11.59 -25.20 3.54
N ALA A 982 -10.35 -25.42 3.94
CA ALA A 982 -9.18 -24.70 3.46
C ALA A 982 -8.54 -25.39 2.25
N MET A 983 -7.92 -24.61 1.37
CA MET A 983 -7.03 -25.14 0.33
C MET A 983 -5.75 -25.69 1.00
N PRO A 984 -5.36 -26.94 0.69
CA PRO A 984 -4.06 -27.49 1.12
C PRO A 984 -2.90 -26.63 0.62
N ALA A 985 -1.80 -26.59 1.37
CA ALA A 985 -0.65 -25.75 1.02
C ALA A 985 -0.03 -26.17 -0.33
N GLU A 986 -0.10 -27.45 -0.65
CA GLU A 986 0.45 -28.08 -1.85
C GLU A 986 -0.33 -27.71 -3.12
N ASP A 987 -1.60 -27.30 -2.98
CA ASP A 987 -2.50 -26.99 -4.09
C ASP A 987 -2.50 -25.50 -4.47
N PHE A 988 -1.71 -24.67 -3.78
CA PHE A 988 -1.60 -23.25 -4.12
C PHE A 988 -0.89 -23.07 -5.46
N PRO A 989 -1.42 -22.23 -6.37
CA PRO A 989 -0.75 -21.93 -7.63
C PRO A 989 0.61 -21.25 -7.37
N PRO A 990 1.63 -21.50 -8.22
CA PRO A 990 2.92 -20.85 -8.09
C PRO A 990 2.75 -19.33 -8.13
N ALA A 991 3.42 -18.62 -7.21
CA ALA A 991 3.29 -17.18 -7.06
C ALA A 991 3.48 -16.47 -8.42
N ALA A 992 2.47 -15.71 -8.85
CA ALA A 992 2.60 -14.90 -10.06
C ALA A 992 3.76 -13.90 -9.87
N PRO A 993 4.63 -13.70 -10.87
CA PRO A 993 5.69 -12.71 -10.77
C PRO A 993 5.05 -11.35 -10.50
N SER A 994 5.48 -10.70 -9.40
CA SER A 994 5.00 -9.38 -9.01
C SER A 994 5.28 -8.39 -10.14
N GLN A 995 4.25 -8.04 -10.92
CA GLN A 995 4.38 -6.95 -11.89
C GLN A 995 4.43 -5.64 -11.10
N SER A 996 5.64 -5.15 -10.85
CA SER A 996 5.86 -3.77 -10.45
C SER A 996 5.24 -2.87 -11.53
N LEU A 997 4.23 -2.08 -11.16
CA LEU A 997 3.75 -1.00 -12.03
C LEU A 997 4.94 -0.07 -12.27
N ALA A 998 5.46 -0.04 -13.49
CA ALA A 998 6.28 1.07 -13.93
C ALA A 998 5.43 2.33 -13.75
N VAL A 999 5.83 3.20 -12.82
CA VAL A 999 5.19 4.50 -12.61
C VAL A 999 5.49 5.32 -13.86
N ARG A 1000 4.67 5.16 -14.90
CA ARG A 1000 4.65 6.08 -16.04
C ARG A 1000 3.98 7.35 -15.56
N PHE A 1001 4.80 8.29 -15.09
CA PHE A 1001 4.40 9.69 -15.01
C PHE A 1001 3.88 10.12 -16.39
N CYS A 1002 2.73 10.80 -16.41
CA CYS A 1002 2.17 11.41 -17.61
C CYS A 1002 3.28 12.17 -18.36
N LYS A 1003 3.57 11.75 -19.59
CA LYS A 1003 4.33 12.56 -20.53
C LYS A 1003 3.41 13.68 -21.00
N ASP A 1004 3.48 14.84 -20.36
CA ASP A 1004 3.10 16.07 -21.03
C ASP A 1004 4.21 16.46 -22.01
N ASN A 1005 3.77 16.91 -23.19
CA ASN A 1005 4.54 17.02 -24.42
C ASN A 1005 5.82 17.88 -24.35
N GLY A 1006 6.82 17.48 -25.14
CA GLY A 1006 7.92 18.34 -25.58
C GLY A 1006 8.67 17.72 -26.77
N LEU A 1007 8.64 18.43 -27.91
CA LEU A 1007 9.39 18.24 -29.17
C LEU A 1007 8.77 17.32 -30.24
N GLN A 1008 7.67 17.78 -30.83
CA GLN A 1008 7.45 17.63 -32.28
C GLN A 1008 8.32 18.66 -33.01
N GLY A 1009 9.38 18.19 -33.68
CA GLY A 1009 10.12 18.99 -34.65
C GLY A 1009 9.32 19.10 -35.94
N ALA A 1010 8.81 20.30 -36.24
CA ALA A 1010 8.19 20.64 -37.51
C ALA A 1010 9.18 20.46 -38.67
N ARG A 1011 8.84 19.60 -39.64
CA ARG A 1011 9.49 19.61 -40.96
C ARG A 1011 8.71 20.55 -41.87
N LEU A 1012 9.24 21.74 -42.06
CA LEU A 1012 8.93 22.61 -43.19
C LEU A 1012 9.40 21.92 -44.47
N GLN A 1013 8.46 21.54 -45.33
CA GLN A 1013 8.71 21.22 -46.74
C GLN A 1013 8.74 22.54 -47.51
N ASP A 1014 9.90 22.92 -48.02
CA ASP A 1014 9.98 23.85 -49.13
C ASP A 1014 10.33 23.09 -50.42
N LYS A 1015 9.56 23.41 -51.45
CA LYS A 1015 9.63 22.86 -52.80
C LYS A 1015 10.81 23.48 -53.55
N SER A 1016 11.53 22.67 -54.31
CA SER A 1016 11.79 22.95 -55.74
C SER A 1016 12.62 21.82 -56.37
N ASP A 1017 11.95 21.11 -57.29
CA ASP A 1017 12.35 20.99 -58.69
C ASP A 1017 13.74 20.42 -59.07
N MET A 1018 13.70 19.21 -59.62
CA MET A 1018 13.92 18.90 -61.05
C MET A 1018 14.82 17.68 -61.34
N VAL A 1019 14.19 16.72 -62.04
CA VAL A 1019 14.66 16.09 -63.29
C VAL A 1019 15.64 14.90 -63.22
N SER A 1020 15.03 13.75 -63.56
CA SER A 1020 15.53 12.68 -64.45
C SER A 1020 16.44 11.58 -63.92
N GLY A 1021 16.15 10.35 -64.36
CA GLY A 1021 17.18 9.35 -64.66
C GLY A 1021 17.11 8.02 -63.89
N MET A 1022 16.21 7.12 -64.31
CA MET A 1022 16.39 5.65 -64.22
C MET A 1022 17.75 5.18 -64.82
N PRO A 1023 18.17 3.88 -64.75
CA PRO A 1023 17.95 2.82 -63.75
C PRO A 1023 19.23 1.96 -63.49
N LYS A 1024 19.07 0.86 -62.72
CA LYS A 1024 19.83 -0.44 -62.74
C LYS A 1024 20.97 -0.68 -61.73
N ARG A 1025 20.80 -1.81 -61.01
CA ARG A 1025 21.54 -3.09 -61.07
C ARG A 1025 21.95 -3.55 -59.66
N LYS A 1026 21.26 -4.53 -59.08
CA LYS A 1026 21.61 -5.97 -59.14
C LYS A 1026 23.11 -6.23 -58.96
N THR A 1027 23.47 -6.84 -57.84
CA THR A 1027 24.33 -8.04 -57.85
C THR A 1027 24.11 -8.86 -56.58
N LYS A 1028 23.51 -10.04 -56.78
CA LYS A 1028 23.72 -11.23 -55.96
C LYS A 1028 25.21 -11.58 -55.98
N LYS A 1029 25.75 -12.10 -54.88
CA LYS A 1029 26.51 -13.36 -54.91
C LYS A 1029 26.49 -14.04 -53.55
N LEU A 1030 26.31 -15.34 -53.64
CA LEU A 1030 26.20 -16.39 -52.63
C LEU A 1030 27.57 -16.89 -52.17
N GLN A 1031 27.50 -17.78 -51.16
CA GLN A 1031 28.47 -18.73 -50.60
C GLN A 1031 29.31 -18.10 -49.47
N GLU A 1032 29.25 -18.56 -48.22
CA GLU A 1032 28.75 -19.81 -47.59
C GLU A 1032 28.10 -19.49 -46.23
#